data_AF-A0A9P1DHI7-F1
#
_entry.id   AF-A0A9P1DHI7-F1
#
_cell.length_a   1.000
_cell.length_b   1.000
_cell.length_c   1.000
_cell.angle_alpha   90.00
_cell.angle_beta   90.00
_cell.angle_gamma   90.00
#
_symmetry.space_group_name_H-M   'P 1'
#
loop_
_entity.id
_entity.type
_entity.pdbx_description
1 polymer ?
#
loop_
_entity_poly.entity_id
_entity_poly.type
_entity_poly.pdbx_seq_one_letter_code
_entity_poly.pdbx_strand_id
1 'polypeptide(L)'
;MRPGALASGTSGDTLAVLKGLAKARQGQKARRLLEQLQAENCQLGVQHHSAVIKACSAREWHEALALLSSMTVLEVSADTICCNTVIGACQRASRWQAAVGVLKQMCQAEVRQNVISYTWATNACLEGAAFAAGVSLVHDMRAAAVLPDAIFCSAAIRNCGQWTEALHFWRLMPEVNLEPNLVACNRALDHQDPTEPLDLGFEFLTAGLLDVCGSGRWALSLALFHAMPEMALTPDVISYSSAMKACATMGLWQHSIGLLAEAQAAKVTLDTACFSCAMTACKSHWMKVLELFQRMKHLKLTPDVYSFSTALSALAVAGQWQLAVGLVEGMPQAEVRPNAVTSGAVLSALAAGAQWQRTLQMLQTMPEAAVMPDTICISSAVNACANALQWQHALRLLKKPPDFYSYSASINACARCQRWSHALALASFLSEQRQPPNGIMWGAIVGVMPRGQAELTTHLRRSWVPQPPPAVPLEDLQGLHCLTSASGILAVEKAAGKTSEALLAQVARKLQERGYDGSIRRLSRLDAQTSGVLPIAMAPEGSGVTSWLQLQYAARRVTKRYWALVAAGAEVLGVGAEGLIAAPLTSMPTGNGASSVMHTQWSRNGKEASTEYRVLDSWSTSGTSGSAMLLDCAPRTGRTHQIRAHLAGIGWPIVGDCIYGGWKVSWCPRLFLHCHRSSLLDASGRRFEARAPMPPELQQVLQRLRRSEPR
;
A
#
# COMPACT_ATOMS: atom_id res chain seq x y z
N MET A 1 31.27 -42.93 2.19
CA MET A 1 32.07 -43.96 2.86
C MET A 1 31.52 -45.33 2.45
N ARG A 2 32.39 -46.33 2.25
CA ARG A 2 32.04 -47.67 1.72
C ARG A 2 31.24 -48.51 2.73
N PRO A 3 30.30 -49.36 2.28
CA PRO A 3 29.52 -50.26 3.14
C PRO A 3 30.38 -51.48 3.49
N GLY A 4 30.65 -51.71 4.78
CA GLY A 4 31.44 -52.87 5.21
C GLY A 4 32.20 -52.72 6.53
N ALA A 5 32.20 -51.54 7.17
CA ALA A 5 32.96 -51.29 8.40
C ALA A 5 32.11 -51.14 9.68
N LEU A 6 30.80 -51.44 9.64
CA LEU A 6 29.91 -51.27 10.80
C LEU A 6 29.74 -52.54 11.65
N ALA A 7 30.19 -53.71 11.18
CA ALA A 7 30.01 -54.99 11.88
C ALA A 7 30.84 -55.16 13.17
N SER A 8 31.66 -54.17 13.57
CA SER A 8 32.42 -54.18 14.83
C SER A 8 32.42 -52.84 15.58
N GLY A 9 31.63 -51.86 15.12
CA GLY A 9 31.58 -50.52 15.72
C GLY A 9 30.68 -50.51 16.95
N THR A 10 31.23 -50.13 18.09
CA THR A 10 30.47 -49.97 19.34
C THR A 10 29.32 -48.97 19.17
N SER A 11 28.23 -49.13 19.92
CA SER A 11 27.08 -48.19 19.98
C SER A 11 27.49 -46.71 20.17
N GLY A 12 28.71 -46.44 20.67
CA GLY A 12 29.28 -45.10 20.79
C GLY A 12 29.67 -44.45 19.45
N ASP A 13 30.17 -45.22 18.48
CA ASP A 13 30.70 -44.69 17.21
C ASP A 13 29.56 -44.25 16.27
N THR A 14 28.46 -45.01 16.24
CA THR A 14 27.26 -44.68 15.45
C THR A 14 26.53 -43.47 16.02
N LEU A 15 26.46 -43.33 17.35
CA LEU A 15 25.88 -42.16 18.02
C LEU A 15 26.69 -40.88 17.78
N ALA A 16 28.03 -40.98 17.73
CA ALA A 16 28.90 -39.84 17.44
C ALA A 16 28.68 -39.31 16.01
N VAL A 17 28.52 -40.21 15.03
CA VAL A 17 28.19 -39.85 13.64
C VAL A 17 26.80 -39.20 13.55
N LEU A 18 25.79 -39.74 14.24
CA LEU A 18 24.45 -39.14 14.30
C LEU A 18 24.46 -37.75 14.96
N LYS A 19 25.23 -37.54 16.04
CA LYS A 19 25.41 -36.21 16.66
C LYS A 19 26.12 -35.22 15.73
N GLY A 20 27.08 -35.71 14.93
CA GLY A 20 27.72 -34.92 13.87
C GLY A 20 26.75 -34.49 12.77
N LEU A 21 25.91 -35.41 12.30
CA LEU A 21 24.85 -35.14 11.32
C LEU A 21 23.76 -34.20 11.87
N ALA A 22 23.49 -34.26 13.18
CA ALA A 22 22.58 -33.34 13.86
C ALA A 22 23.12 -31.90 13.88
N LYS A 23 24.42 -31.72 14.14
CA LYS A 23 25.06 -30.40 14.03
C LYS A 23 25.04 -29.87 12.59
N ALA A 24 25.19 -30.75 11.61
CA ALA A 24 25.14 -30.40 10.19
C ALA A 24 23.72 -30.23 9.61
N ARG A 25 22.66 -30.48 10.41
CA ARG A 25 21.23 -30.41 10.01
C ARG A 25 20.87 -31.23 8.76
N GLN A 26 21.44 -32.43 8.63
CA GLN A 26 21.21 -33.33 7.49
C GLN A 26 20.24 -34.46 7.86
N GLY A 27 18.97 -34.14 8.07
CA GLY A 27 17.92 -35.08 8.53
C GLY A 27 17.77 -36.34 7.68
N GLN A 28 17.64 -36.20 6.35
CA GLN A 28 17.50 -37.36 5.45
C GLN A 28 18.65 -38.37 5.51
N LYS A 29 19.89 -37.90 5.69
CA LYS A 29 21.05 -38.80 5.80
C LYS A 29 21.11 -39.50 7.16
N ALA A 30 20.75 -38.79 8.23
CA ALA A 30 20.65 -39.37 9.57
C ALA A 30 19.56 -40.45 9.63
N ARG A 31 18.43 -40.25 8.94
CA ARG A 31 17.35 -41.23 8.84
C ARG A 31 17.74 -42.49 8.07
N ARG A 32 18.37 -42.36 6.89
CA ARG A 32 18.84 -43.54 6.13
C ARG A 32 19.83 -44.38 6.93
N LEU A 33 20.68 -43.73 7.72
CA LEU A 33 21.60 -44.42 8.62
C LEU A 33 20.85 -45.16 9.73
N LEU A 34 19.77 -44.58 10.27
CA LEU A 34 18.92 -45.23 11.27
C LEU A 34 18.18 -46.45 10.71
N GLU A 35 17.62 -46.35 9.50
CA GLU A 35 16.93 -47.44 8.80
C GLU A 35 17.90 -48.61 8.47
N GLN A 36 19.16 -48.28 8.11
CA GLN A 36 20.21 -49.28 7.91
C GLN A 36 20.57 -49.98 9.23
N LEU A 37 20.71 -49.24 10.32
CA LEU A 37 21.00 -49.82 11.64
C LEU A 37 19.84 -50.67 12.20
N GLN A 38 18.58 -50.34 11.83
CA GLN A 38 17.41 -51.17 12.11
C GLN A 38 17.43 -52.48 11.31
N ALA A 39 17.78 -52.42 10.01
CA ALA A 39 17.91 -53.60 9.17
C ALA A 39 19.05 -54.54 9.61
N GLU A 40 20.07 -54.00 10.26
CA GLU A 40 21.22 -54.74 10.81
C GLU A 40 20.97 -55.28 12.24
N ASN A 41 19.75 -55.19 12.79
CA ASN A 41 19.37 -55.70 14.12
C ASN A 41 20.21 -55.15 15.30
N CYS A 42 20.72 -53.92 15.19
CA CYS A 42 21.45 -53.27 16.28
C CYS A 42 20.51 -52.85 17.42
N GLN A 43 20.98 -52.91 18.69
CA GLN A 43 20.23 -52.38 19.84
C GLN A 43 20.16 -50.84 19.79
N LEU A 44 19.07 -50.32 19.23
CA LEU A 44 18.83 -48.89 19.12
C LEU A 44 18.15 -48.35 20.38
N GLY A 45 18.91 -47.59 21.17
CA GLY A 45 18.37 -46.85 22.33
C GLY A 45 17.76 -45.49 21.96
N VAL A 46 17.03 -44.91 22.90
CA VAL A 46 16.37 -43.57 22.85
C VAL A 46 17.28 -42.46 22.31
N GLN A 47 18.58 -42.50 22.63
CA GLN A 47 19.55 -41.50 22.18
C GLN A 47 19.81 -41.49 20.67
N HIS A 48 19.68 -42.63 19.99
CA HIS A 48 19.84 -42.72 18.53
C HIS A 48 18.67 -42.04 17.81
N HIS A 49 17.45 -42.28 18.28
CA HIS A 49 16.24 -41.65 17.75
C HIS A 49 16.19 -40.15 18.05
N SER A 50 16.57 -39.73 19.26
CA SER A 50 16.73 -38.31 19.63
C SER A 50 17.72 -37.56 18.74
N ALA A 51 18.87 -38.19 18.43
CA ALA A 51 19.89 -37.58 17.57
C ALA A 51 19.41 -37.37 16.13
N VAL A 52 18.63 -38.31 15.58
CA VAL A 52 18.03 -38.19 14.24
C VAL A 52 16.97 -37.09 14.22
N ILE A 53 16.09 -37.05 15.23
CA ILE A 53 15.07 -36.00 15.36
C ILE A 53 15.71 -34.61 15.48
N LYS A 54 16.83 -34.48 16.20
CA LYS A 54 17.60 -33.23 16.30
C LYS A 54 18.26 -32.83 14.97
N ALA A 55 18.52 -33.78 14.07
CA ALA A 55 19.05 -33.53 12.74
C ALA A 55 17.99 -33.04 11.73
N CYS A 56 16.70 -33.25 12.01
CA CYS A 56 15.59 -32.83 11.15
C CYS A 56 15.52 -31.30 11.02
N SER A 57 15.46 -30.83 9.77
CA SER A 57 15.28 -29.42 9.45
C SER A 57 13.80 -28.99 9.58
N ALA A 58 13.52 -27.67 9.57
CA ALA A 58 12.15 -27.14 9.65
C ALA A 58 11.20 -27.65 8.54
N ARG A 59 11.75 -28.13 7.41
CA ARG A 59 10.97 -28.69 6.29
C ARG A 59 10.62 -30.17 6.46
N GLU A 60 11.22 -30.87 7.41
CA GLU A 60 11.11 -32.32 7.62
C GLU A 60 10.34 -32.68 8.90
N TRP A 61 9.46 -31.79 9.39
CA TRP A 61 8.73 -31.97 10.64
C TRP A 61 7.77 -33.19 10.64
N HIS A 62 7.21 -33.55 9.49
CA HIS A 62 6.43 -34.78 9.32
C HIS A 62 7.26 -36.04 9.64
N GLU A 63 8.54 -36.02 9.28
CA GLU A 63 9.43 -37.16 9.48
C GLU A 63 9.79 -37.32 10.96
N ALA A 64 9.99 -36.21 11.68
CA ALA A 64 10.20 -36.22 13.12
C ALA A 64 8.99 -36.79 13.88
N LEU A 65 7.76 -36.48 13.44
CA LEU A 65 6.52 -37.06 14.00
C LEU A 65 6.39 -38.55 13.68
N ALA A 66 6.72 -38.96 12.44
CA ALA A 66 6.71 -40.36 12.04
C ALA A 66 7.70 -41.19 12.87
N LEU A 67 8.89 -40.65 13.13
CA LEU A 67 9.89 -41.28 13.99
C LEU A 67 9.36 -41.43 15.43
N LEU A 68 8.71 -40.39 15.98
CA LEU A 68 8.09 -40.49 17.31
C LEU A 68 7.00 -41.57 17.37
N SER A 69 6.14 -41.67 16.36
CA SER A 69 5.13 -42.74 16.28
C SER A 69 5.73 -44.13 16.08
N SER A 70 6.88 -44.23 15.40
CA SER A 70 7.59 -45.51 15.26
C SER A 70 8.20 -45.97 16.59
N MET A 71 8.65 -45.04 17.44
CA MET A 71 9.15 -45.37 18.77
C MET A 71 8.07 -45.96 19.68
N THR A 72 6.84 -45.41 19.61
CA THR A 72 5.71 -45.93 20.38
C THR A 72 5.28 -47.33 19.93
N VAL A 73 5.43 -47.66 18.65
CA VAL A 73 5.11 -49.01 18.10
C VAL A 73 6.21 -50.02 18.44
N LEU A 74 7.45 -49.56 18.59
CA LEU A 74 8.62 -50.39 18.94
C LEU A 74 8.80 -50.58 20.46
N GLU A 75 7.84 -50.15 21.29
CA GLU A 75 7.88 -50.19 22.76
C GLU A 75 9.10 -49.50 23.40
N VAL A 76 9.73 -48.56 22.69
CA VAL A 76 10.84 -47.77 23.24
C VAL A 76 10.26 -46.55 23.96
N SER A 77 10.48 -46.45 25.27
CA SER A 77 9.95 -45.33 26.07
C SER A 77 10.55 -43.99 25.61
N ALA A 78 9.71 -43.16 25.01
CA ALA A 78 10.09 -41.81 24.61
C ALA A 78 10.32 -40.95 25.85
N ASP A 79 11.51 -40.35 25.96
CA ASP A 79 11.84 -39.45 27.06
C ASP A 79 11.33 -38.02 26.79
N THR A 80 11.28 -37.19 27.85
CA THR A 80 10.91 -35.78 27.76
C THR A 80 11.76 -35.02 26.72
N ILE A 81 13.03 -35.44 26.52
CA ILE A 81 13.96 -34.81 25.58
C ILE A 81 13.53 -35.08 24.13
N CYS A 82 13.17 -36.32 23.77
CA CYS A 82 12.68 -36.67 22.44
C CYS A 82 11.42 -35.89 22.09
N CYS A 83 10.42 -35.89 22.98
CA CYS A 83 9.16 -35.17 22.73
C CYS A 83 9.39 -33.66 22.61
N ASN A 84 10.24 -33.07 23.46
CA ASN A 84 10.60 -31.66 23.36
C ASN A 84 11.30 -31.38 22.02
N THR A 85 12.25 -32.21 21.58
CA THR A 85 12.93 -31.99 20.28
C THR A 85 11.97 -32.04 19.08
N VAL A 86 10.91 -32.84 19.14
CA VAL A 86 9.84 -32.88 18.13
C VAL A 86 8.99 -31.61 18.19
N ILE A 87 8.56 -31.18 19.39
CA ILE A 87 7.79 -29.92 19.56
C ILE A 87 8.59 -28.73 19.03
N GLY A 88 9.89 -28.65 19.31
CA GLY A 88 10.77 -27.59 18.78
C GLY A 88 10.96 -27.66 17.26
N ALA A 89 10.88 -28.85 16.64
CA ALA A 89 10.87 -28.98 15.17
C ALA A 89 9.54 -28.48 14.58
N CYS A 90 8.41 -28.77 15.23
CA CYS A 90 7.08 -28.27 14.85
C CYS A 90 6.96 -26.75 15.01
N GLN A 91 7.58 -26.15 16.04
CA GLN A 91 7.67 -24.70 16.21
C GLN A 91 8.32 -24.06 14.97
N ARG A 92 9.51 -24.52 14.58
CA ARG A 92 10.24 -23.97 13.41
C ARG A 92 9.49 -24.12 12.08
N ALA A 93 8.54 -25.05 12.00
CA ALA A 93 7.68 -25.26 10.85
C ALA A 93 6.36 -24.47 10.92
N SER A 94 6.12 -23.74 12.01
CA SER A 94 4.88 -23.01 12.33
C SER A 94 3.62 -23.90 12.29
N ARG A 95 3.76 -25.16 12.75
CA ARG A 95 2.67 -26.16 12.79
C ARG A 95 2.22 -26.45 14.21
N TRP A 96 1.43 -25.53 14.75
CA TRP A 96 0.99 -25.57 16.15
C TRP A 96 0.11 -26.78 16.51
N GLN A 97 -0.75 -27.23 15.60
CA GLN A 97 -1.66 -28.36 15.85
C GLN A 97 -0.89 -29.65 16.15
N ALA A 98 0.20 -29.89 15.42
CA ALA A 98 1.07 -31.03 15.65
C ALA A 98 1.84 -30.90 16.97
N ALA A 99 2.32 -29.70 17.31
CA ALA A 99 3.00 -29.43 18.58
C ALA A 99 2.09 -29.71 19.80
N VAL A 100 0.83 -29.24 19.75
CA VAL A 100 -0.18 -29.49 20.80
C VAL A 100 -0.57 -30.98 20.85
N GLY A 101 -0.65 -31.65 19.69
CA GLY A 101 -0.91 -33.08 19.61
C GLY A 101 0.15 -33.92 20.33
N VAL A 102 1.43 -33.61 20.12
CA VAL A 102 2.55 -34.27 20.81
C VAL A 102 2.51 -34.01 22.32
N LEU A 103 2.16 -32.79 22.75
CA LEU A 103 2.05 -32.46 24.17
C LEU A 103 0.91 -33.24 24.87
N LYS A 104 -0.21 -33.44 24.18
CA LYS A 104 -1.30 -34.32 24.65
C LYS A 104 -0.90 -35.79 24.70
N GLN A 105 -0.12 -36.27 23.72
CA GLN A 105 0.44 -37.63 23.74
C GLN A 105 1.40 -37.84 24.92
N MET A 106 2.22 -36.84 25.28
CA MET A 106 3.05 -36.89 26.50
C MET A 106 2.20 -37.05 27.76
N CYS A 107 1.06 -36.37 27.84
CA CYS A 107 0.13 -36.49 28.96
C CYS A 107 -0.51 -37.89 29.06
N GLN A 108 -0.87 -38.48 27.91
CA GLN A 108 -1.47 -39.82 27.85
C GLN A 108 -0.46 -40.94 28.15
N ALA A 109 0.81 -40.71 27.84
CA ALA A 109 1.91 -41.64 28.08
C ALA A 109 2.59 -41.44 29.46
N GLU A 110 2.02 -40.64 30.36
CA GLU A 110 2.55 -40.29 31.69
C GLU A 110 4.01 -39.75 31.68
N VAL A 111 4.43 -39.15 30.57
CA VAL A 111 5.78 -38.55 30.44
C VAL A 111 5.79 -37.17 31.10
N ARG A 112 6.77 -36.92 31.98
CA ARG A 112 6.87 -35.65 32.74
C ARG A 112 7.03 -34.45 31.79
N GLN A 113 6.06 -33.54 31.84
CA GLN A 113 6.05 -32.28 31.10
C GLN A 113 6.85 -31.22 31.90
N ASN A 114 7.55 -30.33 31.19
CA ASN A 114 8.33 -29.26 31.80
C ASN A 114 8.08 -27.90 31.12
N VAL A 115 8.64 -26.83 31.69
CA VAL A 115 8.49 -25.46 31.17
C VAL A 115 8.92 -25.36 29.70
N ILE A 116 9.94 -26.10 29.29
CA ILE A 116 10.45 -26.10 27.90
C ILE A 116 9.42 -26.71 26.93
N SER A 117 8.73 -27.80 27.32
CA SER A 117 7.66 -28.41 26.52
C SER A 117 6.55 -27.41 26.21
N TYR A 118 6.08 -26.70 27.24
CA TYR A 118 5.05 -25.67 27.11
C TYR A 118 5.56 -24.42 26.38
N THR A 119 6.81 -24.01 26.61
CA THR A 119 7.40 -22.84 25.91
C THR A 119 7.43 -23.04 24.40
N TRP A 120 7.92 -24.19 23.93
CA TRP A 120 7.99 -24.47 22.48
C TRP A 120 6.61 -24.69 21.86
N ALA A 121 5.68 -25.32 22.57
CA ALA A 121 4.31 -25.49 22.10
C ALA A 121 3.57 -24.15 22.01
N THR A 122 3.67 -23.30 23.03
CA THR A 122 3.08 -21.95 23.04
C THR A 122 3.70 -21.07 21.95
N ASN A 123 5.03 -21.10 21.76
CA ASN A 123 5.68 -20.38 20.67
C ASN A 123 5.20 -20.87 19.29
N ALA A 124 5.02 -22.18 19.10
CA ALA A 124 4.47 -22.72 17.87
C ALA A 124 3.04 -22.21 17.59
N CYS A 125 2.20 -22.13 18.63
CA CYS A 125 0.84 -21.56 18.56
C CYS A 125 0.85 -20.07 18.18
N LEU A 126 1.75 -19.28 18.78
CA LEU A 126 1.85 -17.85 18.53
C LEU A 126 2.38 -17.55 17.12
N GLU A 127 3.43 -18.25 16.67
CA GLU A 127 3.94 -18.17 15.29
C GLU A 127 2.91 -18.66 14.24
N GLY A 128 2.04 -19.60 14.62
CA GLY A 128 0.95 -20.13 13.81
C GLY A 128 -0.35 -19.31 13.82
N ALA A 129 -0.33 -18.10 14.42
CA ALA A 129 -1.48 -17.20 14.57
C ALA A 129 -2.69 -17.81 15.34
N ALA A 130 -2.44 -18.76 16.25
CA ALA A 130 -3.46 -19.42 17.06
C ALA A 130 -3.37 -19.01 18.54
N PHE A 131 -3.66 -17.74 18.82
CA PHE A 131 -3.53 -17.15 20.16
C PHE A 131 -4.39 -17.85 21.23
N ALA A 132 -5.65 -18.17 20.93
CA ALA A 132 -6.54 -18.84 21.88
C ALA A 132 -6.01 -20.21 22.35
N ALA A 133 -5.36 -20.95 21.44
CA ALA A 133 -4.72 -22.21 21.77
C ALA A 133 -3.47 -21.99 22.65
N GLY A 134 -2.69 -20.94 22.41
CA GLY A 134 -1.56 -20.54 23.24
C GLY A 134 -1.96 -20.19 24.68
N VAL A 135 -3.08 -19.48 24.87
CA VAL A 135 -3.61 -19.15 26.21
C VAL A 135 -4.14 -20.40 26.92
N SER A 136 -4.84 -21.29 26.20
CA SER A 136 -5.28 -22.58 26.75
C SER A 136 -4.10 -23.40 27.30
N LEU A 137 -2.97 -23.40 26.60
CA LEU A 137 -1.77 -24.11 27.05
C LEU A 137 -1.20 -23.55 28.37
N VAL A 138 -1.36 -22.25 28.66
CA VAL A 138 -0.98 -21.67 29.96
C VAL A 138 -1.89 -22.19 31.08
N HIS A 139 -3.19 -22.33 30.81
CA HIS A 139 -4.11 -22.94 31.77
C HIS A 139 -3.81 -24.42 31.98
N ASP A 140 -3.49 -25.16 30.91
CA ASP A 140 -3.08 -26.56 30.99
C ASP A 140 -1.77 -26.72 31.77
N MET A 141 -0.82 -25.79 31.60
CA MET A 141 0.45 -25.75 32.33
C MET A 141 0.22 -25.56 33.85
N ARG A 142 -0.70 -24.67 34.23
CA ARG A 142 -1.13 -24.49 35.63
C ARG A 142 -1.82 -25.73 36.19
N ALA A 143 -2.70 -26.36 35.40
CA ALA A 143 -3.38 -27.60 35.80
C ALA A 143 -2.40 -28.78 36.00
N ALA A 144 -1.30 -28.79 35.25
CA ALA A 144 -0.20 -29.76 35.41
C ALA A 144 0.80 -29.39 36.53
N ALA A 145 0.52 -28.36 37.33
CA ALA A 145 1.39 -27.84 38.39
C ALA A 145 2.80 -27.43 37.93
N VAL A 146 2.96 -27.05 36.66
CA VAL A 146 4.20 -26.47 36.13
C VAL A 146 4.03 -24.95 36.15
N LEU A 147 4.93 -24.23 36.84
CA LEU A 147 4.86 -22.77 36.91
C LEU A 147 5.56 -22.12 35.69
N PRO A 148 4.91 -21.15 35.02
CA PRO A 148 5.58 -20.32 34.03
C PRO A 148 6.77 -19.58 34.63
N ASP A 149 7.87 -19.48 33.88
CA ASP A 149 9.05 -18.69 34.25
C ASP A 149 9.16 -17.41 33.40
N ALA A 150 10.10 -16.52 33.75
CA ALA A 150 10.35 -15.28 33.00
C ALA A 150 10.79 -15.54 31.54
N ILE A 151 11.44 -16.68 31.29
CA ILE A 151 11.89 -17.12 29.96
C ILE A 151 10.69 -17.50 29.09
N PHE A 152 9.70 -18.19 29.65
CA PHE A 152 8.43 -18.51 29.00
C PHE A 152 7.67 -17.24 28.62
N CYS A 153 7.50 -16.30 29.56
CA CYS A 153 6.78 -15.05 29.33
C CYS A 153 7.48 -14.18 28.27
N SER A 154 8.80 -14.02 28.34
CA SER A 154 9.56 -13.24 27.33
C SER A 154 9.52 -13.90 25.94
N ALA A 155 9.66 -15.22 25.86
CA ALA A 155 9.56 -15.94 24.59
C ALA A 155 8.15 -15.87 23.98
N ALA A 156 7.11 -15.98 24.81
CA ALA A 156 5.72 -15.85 24.37
C ALA A 156 5.44 -14.43 23.86
N ILE A 157 5.83 -13.40 24.62
CA ILE A 157 5.64 -11.99 24.23
C ILE A 157 6.32 -11.70 22.88
N ARG A 158 7.57 -12.13 22.68
CA ARG A 158 8.31 -11.90 21.42
C ARG A 158 7.63 -12.52 20.19
N ASN A 159 6.95 -13.65 20.36
CA ASN A 159 6.31 -14.38 19.26
C ASN A 159 4.85 -13.95 19.02
N CYS A 160 4.30 -13.04 19.82
CA CYS A 160 2.98 -12.47 19.61
C CYS A 160 2.96 -11.58 18.36
N GLY A 161 1.97 -11.78 17.49
CA GLY A 161 1.78 -10.92 16.32
C GLY A 161 1.12 -9.58 16.65
N GLN A 162 0.34 -9.52 17.74
CA GLN A 162 -0.43 -8.35 18.14
C GLN A 162 -0.09 -7.87 19.55
N TRP A 163 -0.15 -6.55 19.77
CA TRP A 163 0.06 -5.92 21.07
C TRP A 163 -0.91 -6.40 22.15
N THR A 164 -2.19 -6.59 21.81
CA THR A 164 -3.22 -7.06 22.75
C THR A 164 -2.92 -8.44 23.30
N GLU A 165 -2.31 -9.29 22.48
CA GLU A 165 -1.88 -10.65 22.83
C GLU A 165 -0.65 -10.58 23.76
N ALA A 166 0.35 -9.76 23.43
CA ALA A 166 1.52 -9.55 24.29
C ALA A 166 1.15 -8.93 25.65
N LEU A 167 0.20 -7.98 25.67
CA LEU A 167 -0.28 -7.36 26.91
C LEU A 167 -1.00 -8.37 27.82
N HIS A 168 -1.66 -9.37 27.25
CA HIS A 168 -2.28 -10.45 28.02
C HIS A 168 -1.22 -11.29 28.75
N PHE A 169 -0.15 -11.70 28.07
CA PHE A 169 0.97 -12.41 28.69
C PHE A 169 1.73 -11.56 29.72
N TRP A 170 1.85 -10.25 29.49
CA TRP A 170 2.43 -9.33 30.48
C TRP A 170 1.57 -9.23 31.75
N ARG A 171 0.24 -9.12 31.60
CA ARG A 171 -0.70 -9.06 32.73
C ARG A 171 -0.79 -10.36 33.52
N LEU A 172 -0.40 -11.49 32.92
CA LEU A 172 -0.32 -12.78 33.59
C LEU A 172 0.92 -12.91 34.50
N MET A 173 1.92 -12.02 34.40
CA MET A 173 3.17 -12.12 35.20
C MET A 173 2.97 -11.85 36.71
N PRO A 174 2.24 -10.80 37.14
CA PRO A 174 1.97 -10.55 38.55
C PRO A 174 1.16 -11.67 39.22
N GLU A 175 0.31 -12.36 38.45
CA GLU A 175 -0.54 -13.46 38.95
C GLU A 175 0.25 -14.75 39.22
N VAL A 176 1.48 -14.87 38.71
CA VAL A 176 2.32 -16.09 38.77
C VAL A 176 3.43 -15.96 39.81
N ASN A 177 3.45 -14.90 40.64
CA ASN A 177 4.54 -14.60 41.59
C ASN A 177 5.92 -14.44 40.93
N LEU A 178 5.96 -14.24 39.61
CA LEU A 178 7.14 -13.74 38.93
C LEU A 178 7.16 -12.23 39.16
N GLU A 179 7.86 -11.77 40.20
CA GLU A 179 8.00 -10.34 40.45
C GLU A 179 8.68 -9.67 39.23
N PRO A 180 7.99 -8.78 38.49
CA PRO A 180 8.68 -7.82 37.66
C PRO A 180 9.26 -6.81 38.66
N ASN A 181 10.49 -7.01 39.11
CA ASN A 181 11.07 -6.43 40.34
C ASN A 181 10.98 -4.89 40.47
N LEU A 182 9.78 -4.38 40.78
CA LEU A 182 9.50 -3.06 41.32
C LEU A 182 9.84 -3.00 42.82
N VAL A 183 9.85 -4.16 43.49
CA VAL A 183 10.16 -4.31 44.92
C VAL A 183 11.67 -4.34 45.17
N ALA A 184 12.50 -4.87 44.26
CA ALA A 184 13.96 -4.80 44.38
C ALA A 184 14.50 -3.37 44.24
N CYS A 185 13.90 -2.51 43.40
CA CYS A 185 14.27 -1.09 43.32
C CYS A 185 13.89 -0.31 44.59
N ASN A 186 12.74 -0.63 45.21
CA ASN A 186 12.33 0.03 46.45
C ASN A 186 13.05 -0.54 47.69
N ARG A 187 13.44 -1.82 47.71
CA ARG A 187 14.28 -2.39 48.79
C ARG A 187 15.76 -2.08 48.65
N ALA A 188 16.28 -1.86 47.44
CA ALA A 188 17.66 -1.42 47.21
C ALA A 188 17.89 0.05 47.63
N LEU A 189 16.83 0.84 47.77
CA LEU A 189 16.90 2.19 48.32
C LEU A 189 16.99 2.22 49.86
N ASP A 190 16.61 1.14 50.55
CA ASP A 190 16.66 1.07 52.03
C ASP A 190 17.87 0.28 52.59
N HIS A 191 18.64 -0.44 51.76
CA HIS A 191 19.87 -1.10 52.21
C HIS A 191 21.03 -0.86 51.24
N GLN A 192 22.02 -0.11 51.71
CA GLN A 192 23.38 -0.10 51.16
C GLN A 192 24.02 -1.48 51.37
N ASP A 193 24.08 -2.31 50.32
CA ASP A 193 25.24 -3.20 50.08
C ASP A 193 25.24 -3.80 48.66
N PRO A 194 26.41 -3.99 48.01
CA PRO A 194 26.50 -4.36 46.59
C PRO A 194 27.06 -5.77 46.39
N THR A 195 26.27 -6.84 46.50
CA THR A 195 26.67 -8.17 45.99
C THR A 195 25.47 -9.07 45.72
N GLU A 196 24.87 -8.97 44.53
CA GLU A 196 24.32 -10.13 43.78
C GLU A 196 23.92 -9.67 42.36
N PRO A 197 24.13 -10.49 41.31
CA PRO A 197 23.86 -10.09 39.94
C PRO A 197 22.35 -10.17 39.66
N LEU A 198 21.73 -9.02 39.37
CA LEU A 198 20.32 -8.90 38.98
C LEU A 198 20.07 -9.53 37.59
N ASP A 199 18.93 -10.21 37.51
CA ASP A 199 18.52 -11.24 36.55
C ASP A 199 18.37 -10.78 35.08
N LEU A 200 18.95 -11.54 34.14
CA LEU A 200 18.89 -11.30 32.69
C LEU A 200 17.45 -11.26 32.11
N GLY A 201 16.43 -11.74 32.83
CA GLY A 201 15.07 -11.93 32.31
C GLY A 201 14.28 -10.65 31.99
N PHE A 202 14.59 -9.53 32.64
CA PHE A 202 13.79 -8.30 32.54
C PHE A 202 14.15 -7.43 31.31
N GLU A 203 15.42 -7.45 30.90
CA GLU A 203 15.91 -6.78 29.69
C GLU A 203 15.30 -7.40 28.42
N PHE A 204 15.20 -8.73 28.36
CA PHE A 204 14.57 -9.42 27.24
C PHE A 204 13.05 -9.21 27.16
N LEU A 205 12.39 -8.95 28.30
CA LEU A 205 10.95 -8.74 28.39
C LEU A 205 10.53 -7.37 27.81
N THR A 206 11.27 -6.31 28.17
CA THR A 206 11.06 -4.96 27.67
C THR A 206 11.43 -4.84 26.19
N ALA A 207 12.53 -5.48 25.76
CA ALA A 207 12.89 -5.61 24.35
C ALA A 207 11.83 -6.35 23.51
N GLY A 208 11.22 -7.40 24.06
CA GLY A 208 10.13 -8.14 23.42
C GLY A 208 8.86 -7.31 23.23
N LEU A 209 8.45 -6.52 24.24
CA LEU A 209 7.34 -5.58 24.09
C LEU A 209 7.62 -4.47 23.07
N LEU A 210 8.86 -3.96 23.01
CA LEU A 210 9.25 -2.95 22.03
C LEU A 210 9.15 -3.49 20.60
N ASP A 211 9.57 -4.74 20.36
CA ASP A 211 9.48 -5.40 19.04
C ASP A 211 8.01 -5.65 18.63
N VAL A 212 7.14 -6.09 19.55
CA VAL A 212 5.70 -6.27 19.31
C VAL A 212 4.99 -4.93 19.07
N CYS A 213 5.40 -3.85 19.76
CA CYS A 213 4.90 -2.51 19.45
C CYS A 213 5.34 -2.04 18.04
N GLY A 214 6.50 -2.50 17.57
CA GLY A 214 7.05 -2.15 16.26
C GLY A 214 6.22 -2.60 15.05
N SER A 215 5.35 -3.61 15.22
CA SER A 215 4.47 -4.11 14.16
C SER A 215 3.23 -3.24 13.89
N GLY A 216 2.98 -2.16 14.65
CA GLY A 216 1.89 -1.22 14.32
C GLY A 216 1.62 -0.04 15.26
N ARG A 217 2.28 0.06 16.43
CA ARG A 217 2.05 1.14 17.42
C ARG A 217 3.35 1.78 17.89
N TRP A 218 4.03 2.47 16.98
CA TRP A 218 5.29 3.18 17.21
C TRP A 218 5.28 4.14 18.41
N ALA A 219 4.16 4.84 18.65
CA ALA A 219 4.06 5.85 19.71
C ALA A 219 4.15 5.21 21.11
N LEU A 220 3.59 4.02 21.28
CA LEU A 220 3.70 3.26 22.52
C LEU A 220 5.10 2.65 22.68
N SER A 221 5.73 2.21 21.58
CA SER A 221 7.13 1.76 21.60
C SER A 221 8.06 2.86 22.12
N LEU A 222 7.94 4.09 21.61
CA LEU A 222 8.74 5.22 22.07
C LEU A 222 8.41 5.63 23.51
N ALA A 223 7.13 5.63 23.89
CA ALA A 223 6.74 5.94 25.27
C ALA A 223 7.32 4.92 26.28
N LEU A 224 7.28 3.63 25.94
CA LEU A 224 7.90 2.57 26.75
C LEU A 224 9.42 2.72 26.80
N PHE A 225 10.05 3.03 25.68
CA PHE A 225 11.49 3.27 25.61
C PHE A 225 11.92 4.45 26.51
N HIS A 226 11.19 5.57 26.47
CA HIS A 226 11.47 6.72 27.32
C HIS A 226 11.13 6.50 28.80
N ALA A 227 10.26 5.54 29.11
CA ALA A 227 9.97 5.13 30.49
C ALA A 227 11.01 4.16 31.07
N MET A 228 11.89 3.55 30.25
CA MET A 228 12.91 2.60 30.74
C MET A 228 13.86 3.21 31.80
N PRO A 229 14.37 4.45 31.64
CA PRO A 229 15.23 5.07 32.65
C PRO A 229 14.48 5.39 33.96
N GLU A 230 13.19 5.73 33.88
CA GLU A 230 12.33 5.94 35.06
C GLU A 230 12.11 4.64 35.84
N MET A 231 12.25 3.49 35.17
CA MET A 231 12.20 2.14 35.73
C MET A 231 13.59 1.61 36.14
N ALA A 232 14.61 2.46 36.20
CA ALA A 232 16.01 2.12 36.52
C ALA A 232 16.65 1.10 35.57
N LEU A 233 16.19 1.02 34.31
CA LEU A 233 16.76 0.14 33.29
C LEU A 233 17.70 0.92 32.37
N THR A 234 18.87 0.36 32.07
CA THR A 234 19.78 0.90 31.07
C THR A 234 19.41 0.38 29.68
N PRO A 235 19.03 1.25 28.72
CA PRO A 235 18.69 0.80 27.37
C PRO A 235 19.90 0.16 26.68
N ASP A 236 19.73 -1.07 26.22
CA ASP A 236 20.75 -1.86 25.52
C ASP A 236 20.61 -1.75 23.99
N VAL A 237 21.51 -2.40 23.25
CA VAL A 237 21.50 -2.41 21.77
C VAL A 237 20.18 -2.94 21.23
N ILE A 238 19.59 -3.95 21.89
CA ILE A 238 18.34 -4.57 21.44
C ILE A 238 17.17 -3.59 21.64
N SER A 239 17.12 -2.87 22.76
CA SER A 239 16.10 -1.86 23.04
C SER A 239 16.12 -0.73 22.00
N TYR A 240 17.31 -0.21 21.67
CA TYR A 240 17.46 0.78 20.61
C TYR A 240 17.08 0.23 19.24
N SER A 241 17.51 -0.99 18.88
CA SER A 241 17.18 -1.63 17.61
C SER A 241 15.68 -1.84 17.43
N SER A 242 15.00 -2.34 18.46
CA SER A 242 13.55 -2.52 18.48
C SER A 242 12.77 -1.21 18.35
N ALA A 243 13.18 -0.16 19.08
CA ALA A 243 12.57 1.16 18.97
C ALA A 243 12.80 1.78 17.56
N MET A 244 14.00 1.65 17.00
CA MET A 244 14.30 2.12 15.64
C MET A 244 13.52 1.36 14.58
N LYS A 245 13.33 0.03 14.74
CA LYS A 245 12.50 -0.79 13.86
C LYS A 245 11.04 -0.34 13.89
N ALA A 246 10.51 0.03 15.07
CA ALA A 246 9.19 0.62 15.22
C ALA A 246 9.06 1.98 14.50
N CYS A 247 10.09 2.82 14.54
CA CYS A 247 10.12 4.05 13.76
C CYS A 247 10.20 3.79 12.24
N ALA A 248 10.89 2.72 11.83
CA ALA A 248 11.09 2.36 10.43
C ALA A 248 9.80 1.94 9.73
N THR A 249 8.90 1.23 10.41
CA THR A 249 7.62 0.79 9.83
C THR A 249 6.69 1.96 9.47
N MET A 250 6.83 3.09 10.16
CA MET A 250 5.97 4.28 9.98
C MET A 250 6.67 5.43 9.26
N GLY A 251 7.97 5.29 8.92
CA GLY A 251 8.74 6.33 8.22
C GLY A 251 9.10 7.55 9.08
N LEU A 252 9.15 7.39 10.42
CA LEU A 252 9.44 8.47 11.37
C LEU A 252 10.95 8.68 11.52
N TRP A 253 11.55 9.24 10.48
CA TRP A 253 13.00 9.41 10.39
C TRP A 253 13.59 10.31 11.49
N GLN A 254 12.86 11.33 11.96
CA GLN A 254 13.35 12.27 12.97
C GLN A 254 13.64 11.58 14.31
N HIS A 255 12.67 10.82 14.81
CA HIS A 255 12.80 10.06 16.05
C HIS A 255 13.89 8.98 15.91
N SER A 256 13.97 8.30 14.76
CA SER A 256 14.98 7.27 14.55
C SER A 256 16.42 7.83 14.55
N ILE A 257 16.65 9.01 13.97
CA ILE A 257 17.97 9.67 14.02
C ILE A 257 18.26 10.20 15.44
N GLY A 258 17.25 10.72 16.14
CA GLY A 258 17.36 11.14 17.54
C GLY A 258 17.83 10.00 18.44
N LEU A 259 17.19 8.84 18.35
CA LEU A 259 17.58 7.62 19.09
C LEU A 259 19.00 7.16 18.74
N LEU A 260 19.44 7.34 17.49
CA LEU A 260 20.78 6.96 17.07
C LEU A 260 21.85 7.91 17.64
N ALA A 261 21.53 9.20 17.76
CA ALA A 261 22.37 10.18 18.44
C ALA A 261 22.42 9.94 19.96
N GLU A 262 21.27 9.62 20.58
CA GLU A 262 21.19 9.26 22.00
C GLU A 262 22.00 8.01 22.33
N ALA A 263 21.89 6.95 21.52
CA ALA A 263 22.67 5.73 21.71
C ALA A 263 24.19 5.98 21.60
N GLN A 264 24.61 6.87 20.72
CA GLN A 264 26.03 7.26 20.59
C GLN A 264 26.51 8.12 21.77
N ALA A 265 25.67 9.04 22.27
CA ALA A 265 25.97 9.82 23.45
C ALA A 265 26.09 8.91 24.70
N ALA A 266 25.25 7.88 24.77
CA ALA A 266 25.29 6.84 25.80
C ALA A 266 26.43 5.83 25.62
N LYS A 267 27.28 5.97 24.58
CA LYS A 267 28.41 5.08 24.24
C LYS A 267 28.04 3.61 24.05
N VAL A 268 26.80 3.34 23.64
CA VAL A 268 26.34 1.99 23.31
C VAL A 268 26.98 1.54 21.99
N THR A 269 27.50 0.30 21.93
CA THR A 269 28.09 -0.27 20.72
C THR A 269 27.00 -0.60 19.70
N LEU A 270 26.66 0.37 18.85
CA LEU A 270 25.67 0.20 17.79
C LEU A 270 26.12 -0.85 16.77
N ASP A 271 25.21 -1.75 16.42
CA ASP A 271 25.41 -2.77 15.42
C ASP A 271 24.94 -2.32 14.02
N THR A 272 25.19 -3.18 13.03
CA THR A 272 24.76 -2.98 11.64
C THR A 272 23.23 -2.90 11.51
N ALA A 273 22.49 -3.53 12.43
CA ALA A 273 21.03 -3.57 12.41
C ALA A 273 20.41 -2.22 12.80
N CYS A 274 20.92 -1.54 13.83
CA CYS A 274 20.49 -0.21 14.24
C CYS A 274 20.59 0.80 13.10
N PHE A 275 21.73 0.85 12.41
CA PHE A 275 21.92 1.72 11.24
C PHE A 275 20.99 1.33 10.08
N SER A 276 20.78 0.04 9.86
CA SER A 276 19.87 -0.45 8.82
C SER A 276 18.41 -0.07 9.07
N CYS A 277 17.96 -0.15 10.32
CA CYS A 277 16.63 0.30 10.74
C CYS A 277 16.50 1.82 10.56
N ALA A 278 17.51 2.59 10.97
CA ALA A 278 17.51 4.04 10.77
C ALA A 278 17.48 4.45 9.29
N MET A 279 18.25 3.77 8.43
CA MET A 279 18.21 3.97 6.98
C MET A 279 16.83 3.63 6.40
N THR A 280 16.16 2.59 6.93
CA THR A 280 14.82 2.19 6.49
C THR A 280 13.77 3.25 6.87
N ALA A 281 13.84 3.80 8.09
CA ALA A 281 13.00 4.93 8.51
C ALA A 281 13.21 6.17 7.63
N CYS A 282 14.44 6.37 7.15
CA CYS A 282 14.83 7.49 6.29
C CYS A 282 14.57 7.25 4.79
N LYS A 283 13.83 6.21 4.37
CA LYS A 283 13.68 5.84 2.95
C LYS A 283 13.22 6.99 2.04
N SER A 284 12.40 7.93 2.54
CA SER A 284 11.95 9.12 1.80
C SER A 284 13.00 10.22 1.65
N HIS A 285 14.07 10.19 2.46
CA HIS A 285 15.13 11.20 2.53
C HIS A 285 16.49 10.59 2.17
N TRP A 286 16.69 10.32 0.87
CA TRP A 286 17.86 9.62 0.34
C TRP A 286 19.22 10.22 0.75
N MET A 287 19.33 11.55 0.92
CA MET A 287 20.58 12.21 1.35
C MET A 287 21.04 11.74 2.75
N LYS A 288 20.10 11.60 3.69
CA LYS A 288 20.39 11.13 5.05
C LYS A 288 20.75 9.66 5.08
N VAL A 289 20.12 8.87 4.20
CA VAL A 289 20.46 7.45 4.06
C VAL A 289 21.92 7.29 3.60
N LEU A 290 22.37 8.11 2.65
CA LEU A 290 23.77 8.10 2.20
C LEU A 290 24.74 8.58 3.29
N GLU A 291 24.38 9.61 4.05
CA GLU A 291 25.17 10.09 5.19
C GLU A 291 25.34 8.98 6.25
N LEU A 292 24.24 8.31 6.63
CA LEU A 292 24.28 7.18 7.56
C LEU A 292 25.11 6.02 7.01
N PHE A 293 24.98 5.71 5.71
CA PHE A 293 25.76 4.65 5.06
C PHE A 293 27.27 4.96 5.02
N GLN A 294 27.66 6.22 4.77
CA GLN A 294 29.05 6.65 4.87
C GLN A 294 29.57 6.58 6.31
N ARG A 295 28.73 6.96 7.28
CA ARG A 295 29.06 6.90 8.70
C ARG A 295 29.30 5.47 9.19
N MET A 296 28.56 4.48 8.68
CA MET A 296 28.84 3.06 8.93
C MET A 296 30.26 2.66 8.48
N LYS A 297 30.71 3.14 7.31
CA LYS A 297 32.07 2.89 6.82
C LYS A 297 33.14 3.53 7.71
N HIS A 298 32.92 4.77 8.17
CA HIS A 298 33.84 5.45 9.09
C HIS A 298 33.94 4.75 10.45
N LEU A 299 32.84 4.17 10.92
CA LEU A 299 32.79 3.36 12.15
C LEU A 299 33.32 1.93 11.95
N LYS A 300 33.86 1.60 10.77
CA LYS A 300 34.37 0.26 10.39
C LYS A 300 33.34 -0.87 10.56
N LEU A 301 32.06 -0.55 10.51
CA LEU A 301 31.00 -1.57 10.46
C LEU A 301 30.94 -2.14 9.05
N THR A 302 30.91 -3.47 8.92
CA THR A 302 30.77 -4.15 7.62
C THR A 302 29.32 -4.06 7.15
N PRO A 303 28.98 -3.29 6.10
CA PRO A 303 27.62 -3.20 5.62
C PRO A 303 27.20 -4.54 5.04
N ASP A 304 26.01 -5.01 5.39
CA ASP A 304 25.44 -6.25 4.87
C ASP A 304 24.59 -6.00 3.62
N VAL A 305 24.11 -7.09 3.00
CA VAL A 305 23.21 -7.03 1.83
C VAL A 305 21.97 -6.17 2.13
N TYR A 306 21.48 -6.21 3.37
CA TYR A 306 20.30 -5.44 3.78
C TYR A 306 20.56 -3.94 3.78
N SER A 307 21.68 -3.49 4.37
CA SER A 307 22.15 -2.10 4.35
C SER A 307 22.21 -1.52 2.93
N PHE A 308 22.82 -2.27 2.01
CA PHE A 308 22.87 -1.89 0.60
C PHE A 308 21.47 -1.85 -0.03
N SER A 309 20.64 -2.86 0.20
CA SER A 309 19.29 -2.93 -0.38
C SER A 309 18.39 -1.77 0.07
N THR A 310 18.51 -1.34 1.32
CA THR A 310 17.78 -0.21 1.89
C THR A 310 18.25 1.11 1.27
N ALA A 311 19.57 1.32 1.15
CA ALA A 311 20.12 2.49 0.48
C ALA A 311 19.69 2.56 -1.00
N LEU A 312 19.78 1.46 -1.74
CA LEU A 312 19.35 1.37 -3.13
C LEU A 312 17.85 1.64 -3.29
N SER A 313 17.02 1.12 -2.37
CA SER A 313 15.58 1.36 -2.38
C SER A 313 15.23 2.83 -2.13
N ALA A 314 15.97 3.52 -1.26
CA ALA A 314 15.80 4.96 -1.04
C ALA A 314 16.21 5.78 -2.28
N LEU A 315 17.32 5.42 -2.93
CA LEU A 315 17.77 6.03 -4.18
C LEU A 315 16.78 5.79 -5.33
N ALA A 316 16.14 4.62 -5.38
CA ALA A 316 15.11 4.31 -6.36
C ALA A 316 13.88 5.22 -6.25
N VAL A 317 13.41 5.48 -5.02
CA VAL A 317 12.31 6.42 -4.76
C VAL A 317 12.69 7.85 -5.17
N ALA A 318 13.94 8.24 -4.97
CA ALA A 318 14.45 9.56 -5.33
C ALA A 318 14.79 9.73 -6.82
N GLY A 319 14.79 8.64 -7.61
CA GLY A 319 15.19 8.65 -9.02
C GLY A 319 16.68 8.89 -9.28
N GLN A 320 17.52 8.77 -8.26
CA GLN A 320 18.98 9.03 -8.33
C GLN A 320 19.72 7.79 -8.84
N TRP A 321 19.54 7.47 -10.12
CA TRP A 321 20.04 6.23 -10.70
C TRP A 321 21.57 6.14 -10.80
N GLN A 322 22.27 7.26 -10.98
CA GLN A 322 23.74 7.29 -11.09
C GLN A 322 24.39 6.80 -9.79
N LEU A 323 23.91 7.31 -8.65
CA LEU A 323 24.38 6.90 -7.33
C LEU A 323 24.02 5.44 -7.02
N ALA A 324 22.85 4.99 -7.48
CA ALA A 324 22.42 3.59 -7.29
C ALA A 324 23.34 2.60 -8.04
N VAL A 325 23.74 2.93 -9.27
CA VAL A 325 24.68 2.11 -10.05
C VAL A 325 26.05 2.08 -9.38
N GLY A 326 26.60 3.24 -9.00
CA GLY A 326 27.90 3.30 -8.32
C GLY A 326 27.91 2.55 -6.98
N LEU A 327 26.78 2.53 -6.26
CA LEU A 327 26.67 1.78 -5.00
C LEU A 327 26.69 0.26 -5.21
N VAL A 328 26.09 -0.25 -6.29
CA VAL A 328 26.17 -1.69 -6.65
C VAL A 328 27.54 -2.08 -7.17
N GLU A 329 28.19 -1.24 -7.98
CA GLU A 329 29.56 -1.46 -8.44
C GLU A 329 30.55 -1.52 -7.27
N GLY A 330 30.25 -0.83 -6.16
CA GLY A 330 31.00 -0.89 -4.91
C GLY A 330 30.69 -2.09 -4.01
N MET A 331 29.67 -2.91 -4.28
CA MET A 331 29.33 -4.08 -3.44
C MET A 331 30.42 -5.18 -3.47
N PRO A 332 30.98 -5.57 -4.63
CA PRO A 332 32.06 -6.56 -4.69
C PRO A 332 33.32 -6.12 -3.94
N GLN A 333 33.62 -4.81 -3.93
CA GLN A 333 34.76 -4.23 -3.19
C GLN A 333 34.56 -4.31 -1.67
N ALA A 334 33.32 -4.39 -1.21
CA ALA A 334 32.95 -4.62 0.18
C ALA A 334 32.78 -6.12 0.51
N GLU A 335 33.17 -7.03 -0.40
CA GLU A 335 32.99 -8.48 -0.30
C GLU A 335 31.52 -8.95 -0.18
N VAL A 336 30.55 -8.09 -0.53
CA VAL A 336 29.12 -8.41 -0.49
C VAL A 336 28.62 -8.75 -1.89
N ARG A 337 28.01 -9.93 -2.05
CA ARG A 337 27.42 -10.34 -3.33
C ARG A 337 26.01 -9.74 -3.52
N PRO A 338 25.71 -9.10 -4.66
CA PRO A 338 24.35 -8.70 -4.99
C PRO A 338 23.41 -9.89 -5.04
N ASN A 339 22.21 -9.72 -4.52
CA ASN A 339 21.09 -10.67 -4.63
C ASN A 339 19.98 -10.10 -5.54
N ALA A 340 18.93 -10.88 -5.76
CA ALA A 340 17.77 -10.46 -6.57
C ALA A 340 17.13 -9.16 -6.05
N VAL A 341 17.05 -8.98 -4.72
CA VAL A 341 16.45 -7.78 -4.08
C VAL A 341 17.27 -6.51 -4.38
N THR A 342 18.60 -6.56 -4.20
CA THR A 342 19.49 -5.44 -4.52
C THR A 342 19.48 -5.10 -6.01
N SER A 343 19.46 -6.12 -6.87
CA SER A 343 19.37 -5.94 -8.32
C SER A 343 18.03 -5.32 -8.73
N GLY A 344 16.91 -5.79 -8.16
CA GLY A 344 15.58 -5.23 -8.38
C GLY A 344 15.45 -3.78 -7.95
N ALA A 345 16.04 -3.40 -6.81
CA ALA A 345 16.06 -2.01 -6.34
C ALA A 345 16.80 -1.08 -7.33
N VAL A 346 17.91 -1.55 -7.92
CA VAL A 346 18.66 -0.78 -8.93
C VAL A 346 17.91 -0.68 -10.24
N LEU A 347 17.29 -1.78 -10.69
CA LEU A 347 16.44 -1.76 -11.87
C LEU A 347 15.26 -0.79 -11.69
N SER A 348 14.68 -0.71 -10.49
CA SER A 348 13.66 0.30 -10.15
C SER A 348 14.20 1.73 -10.21
N ALA A 349 15.42 1.98 -9.71
CA ALA A 349 16.07 3.28 -9.80
C ALA A 349 16.36 3.68 -11.26
N LEU A 350 16.87 2.75 -12.07
CA LEU A 350 17.10 2.95 -13.51
C LEU A 350 15.78 3.20 -14.26
N ALA A 351 14.70 2.54 -13.86
CA ALA A 351 13.37 2.76 -14.43
C ALA A 351 12.84 4.16 -14.14
N ALA A 352 13.05 4.67 -12.92
CA ALA A 352 12.73 6.05 -12.56
C ALA A 352 13.57 7.07 -13.35
N GLY A 353 14.84 6.75 -13.61
CA GLY A 353 15.75 7.54 -14.45
C GLY A 353 15.58 7.38 -15.97
N ALA A 354 14.61 6.58 -16.42
CA ALA A 354 14.34 6.24 -17.83
C ALA A 354 15.56 5.65 -18.60
N GLN A 355 16.51 5.02 -17.90
CA GLN A 355 17.75 4.47 -18.49
C GLN A 355 17.58 3.04 -19.00
N TRP A 356 16.70 2.84 -19.98
CA TRP A 356 16.32 1.51 -20.48
C TRP A 356 17.50 0.64 -20.97
N GLN A 357 18.52 1.25 -21.58
CA GLN A 357 19.69 0.52 -22.11
C GLN A 357 20.48 -0.16 -21.00
N ARG A 358 20.80 0.59 -19.93
CA ARG A 358 21.50 0.07 -18.76
C ARG A 358 20.65 -0.96 -18.01
N THR A 359 19.33 -0.74 -17.95
CA THR A 359 18.39 -1.70 -17.36
C THR A 359 18.42 -3.05 -18.08
N LEU A 360 18.41 -3.06 -19.42
CA LEU A 360 18.49 -4.29 -20.21
C LEU A 360 19.85 -4.97 -20.09
N GLN A 361 20.93 -4.20 -20.12
CA GLN A 361 22.29 -4.72 -19.93
C GLN A 361 22.42 -5.42 -18.58
N MET A 362 21.95 -4.77 -17.50
CA MET A 362 21.97 -5.36 -16.15
C MET A 362 21.13 -6.64 -16.07
N LEU A 363 19.95 -6.66 -16.70
CA LEU A 363 19.10 -7.85 -16.74
C LEU A 363 19.76 -9.03 -17.47
N GLN A 364 20.60 -8.75 -18.46
CA GLN A 364 21.37 -9.75 -19.21
C GLN A 364 22.58 -10.28 -18.41
N THR A 365 23.21 -9.45 -17.57
CA THR A 365 24.36 -9.85 -16.74
C THR A 365 23.96 -10.55 -15.44
N MET A 366 22.69 -10.45 -15.01
CA MET A 366 22.20 -11.10 -13.78
C MET A 366 22.38 -12.65 -13.78
N PRO A 367 22.01 -13.39 -14.85
CA PRO A 367 22.24 -14.83 -14.93
C PRO A 367 23.73 -15.23 -14.88
N GLU A 368 24.61 -14.40 -15.47
CA GLU A 368 26.07 -14.62 -15.44
C GLU A 368 26.63 -14.50 -14.01
N ALA A 369 26.02 -13.64 -13.19
CA ALA A 369 26.31 -13.51 -11.77
C ALA A 369 25.62 -14.57 -10.88
N ALA A 370 25.01 -15.61 -11.47
CA ALA A 370 24.22 -16.65 -10.79
C ALA A 370 23.00 -16.12 -10.02
N VAL A 371 22.48 -14.93 -10.37
CA VAL A 371 21.26 -14.35 -9.79
C VAL A 371 20.12 -14.47 -10.81
N MET A 372 19.11 -15.26 -10.50
CA MET A 372 17.92 -15.39 -11.35
C MET A 372 17.07 -14.12 -11.26
N PRO A 373 16.72 -13.46 -12.39
CA PRO A 373 15.80 -12.35 -12.38
C PRO A 373 14.42 -12.78 -11.87
N ASP A 374 13.89 -12.06 -10.89
CA ASP A 374 12.54 -12.26 -10.39
C ASP A 374 11.52 -11.43 -11.20
N THR A 375 10.24 -11.60 -10.90
CA THR A 375 9.14 -10.86 -11.54
C THR A 375 9.28 -9.35 -11.35
N ILE A 376 9.86 -8.91 -10.22
CA ILE A 376 10.06 -7.49 -9.88
C ILE A 376 11.14 -6.85 -10.78
N CYS A 377 12.21 -7.58 -11.08
CA CYS A 377 13.26 -7.17 -12.00
C CYS A 377 12.70 -6.98 -13.42
N ILE A 378 11.87 -7.92 -13.88
CA ILE A 378 11.23 -7.87 -15.20
C ILE A 378 10.23 -6.71 -15.28
N SER A 379 9.38 -6.53 -14.27
CA SER A 379 8.40 -5.43 -14.25
C SER A 379 9.08 -4.06 -14.19
N SER A 380 10.16 -3.93 -13.43
CA SER A 380 11.00 -2.72 -13.40
C SER A 380 11.63 -2.45 -14.77
N ALA A 381 12.12 -3.47 -15.45
CA ALA A 381 12.68 -3.34 -16.80
C ALA A 381 11.65 -2.92 -17.84
N VAL A 382 10.44 -3.48 -17.77
CA VAL A 382 9.30 -3.07 -18.60
C VAL A 382 8.93 -1.61 -18.32
N ASN A 383 8.89 -1.19 -17.06
CA ASN A 383 8.59 0.19 -16.68
C ASN A 383 9.68 1.17 -17.17
N ALA A 384 10.96 0.79 -17.12
CA ALA A 384 12.05 1.57 -17.70
C ALA A 384 11.87 1.76 -19.21
N CYS A 385 11.57 0.69 -19.93
CA CYS A 385 11.28 0.73 -21.37
C CYS A 385 10.04 1.59 -21.67
N ALA A 386 9.02 1.50 -20.83
CA ALA A 386 7.79 2.28 -20.95
C ALA A 386 8.02 3.79 -20.77
N ASN A 387 8.82 4.17 -19.75
CA ASN A 387 9.20 5.55 -19.50
C ASN A 387 10.06 6.13 -20.62
N ALA A 388 10.93 5.32 -21.22
CA ALA A 388 11.77 5.68 -22.36
C ALA A 388 11.10 5.57 -23.73
N LEU A 389 9.79 5.28 -23.79
CA LEU A 389 9.01 5.13 -25.03
C LEU A 389 9.52 4.01 -25.98
N GLN A 390 10.17 2.99 -25.43
CA GLN A 390 10.70 1.85 -26.18
C GLN A 390 9.74 0.64 -26.13
N TRP A 391 8.59 0.76 -26.79
CA TRP A 391 7.52 -0.25 -26.75
C TRP A 391 7.95 -1.64 -27.24
N GLN A 392 8.84 -1.72 -28.23
CA GLN A 392 9.29 -3.00 -28.81
C GLN A 392 10.06 -3.85 -27.79
N HIS A 393 10.93 -3.21 -27.01
CA HIS A 393 11.70 -3.89 -25.97
C HIS A 393 10.80 -4.30 -24.81
N ALA A 394 9.84 -3.46 -24.41
CA ALA A 394 8.83 -3.82 -23.42
C ALA A 394 8.04 -5.08 -23.81
N LEU A 395 7.58 -5.17 -25.06
CA LEU A 395 6.86 -6.35 -25.57
C LEU A 395 7.72 -7.63 -25.61
N ARG A 396 9.01 -7.52 -25.94
CA ARG A 396 9.92 -8.68 -25.93
C ARG A 396 10.10 -9.25 -24.52
N LEU A 397 10.11 -8.40 -23.50
CA LEU A 397 10.25 -8.81 -22.10
C LEU A 397 9.00 -9.51 -21.54
N LEU A 398 7.81 -9.25 -22.11
CA LEU A 398 6.54 -9.89 -21.70
C LEU A 398 6.40 -11.38 -22.09
N LYS A 399 7.34 -11.96 -22.86
CA LYS A 399 7.25 -13.35 -23.33
C LYS A 399 7.39 -14.41 -22.23
N LYS A 400 7.82 -14.04 -21.02
CA LYS A 400 7.82 -14.88 -19.81
C LYS A 400 6.69 -14.40 -18.90
N PRO A 401 5.95 -15.28 -18.19
CA PRO A 401 4.65 -14.96 -17.60
C PRO A 401 4.74 -13.70 -16.72
N PRO A 402 4.30 -12.55 -17.24
CA PRO A 402 4.50 -11.29 -16.54
C PRO A 402 3.30 -11.00 -15.65
N ASP A 403 3.53 -10.24 -14.60
CA ASP A 403 2.47 -9.79 -13.71
C ASP A 403 1.54 -8.76 -14.38
N PHE A 404 0.35 -8.56 -13.81
CA PHE A 404 -0.63 -7.56 -14.25
C PHE A 404 0.00 -6.15 -14.39
N TYR A 405 0.97 -5.82 -13.53
CA TYR A 405 1.69 -4.54 -13.55
C TYR A 405 2.59 -4.38 -14.78
N SER A 406 3.27 -5.43 -15.25
CA SER A 406 4.07 -5.41 -16.48
C SER A 406 3.19 -5.20 -17.72
N TYR A 407 2.00 -5.80 -17.77
CA TYR A 407 1.04 -5.51 -18.84
C TYR A 407 0.57 -4.05 -18.79
N SER A 408 0.31 -3.51 -17.60
CA SER A 408 -0.07 -2.10 -17.41
C SER A 408 0.98 -1.15 -17.98
N ALA A 409 2.25 -1.36 -17.59
CA ALA A 409 3.37 -0.56 -18.04
C ALA A 409 3.57 -0.67 -19.56
N SER A 410 3.43 -1.86 -20.13
CA SER A 410 3.55 -2.09 -21.58
C SER A 410 2.42 -1.45 -22.39
N ILE A 411 1.18 -1.53 -21.91
CA ILE A 411 0.02 -0.85 -22.52
C ILE A 411 0.24 0.66 -22.50
N ASN A 412 0.72 1.22 -21.39
CA ASN A 412 1.04 2.64 -21.27
C ASN A 412 2.20 3.06 -22.21
N ALA A 413 3.23 2.21 -22.36
CA ALA A 413 4.31 2.43 -23.33
C ALA A 413 3.79 2.52 -24.76
N CYS A 414 3.00 1.53 -25.19
CA CYS A 414 2.39 1.48 -26.51
C CYS A 414 1.46 2.67 -26.77
N ALA A 415 0.70 3.06 -25.74
CA ALA A 415 -0.17 4.23 -25.79
C ALA A 415 0.64 5.52 -26.02
N ARG A 416 1.67 5.79 -25.20
CA ARG A 416 2.50 6.99 -25.36
C ARG A 416 3.22 7.05 -26.72
N CYS A 417 3.49 5.91 -27.34
CA CYS A 417 4.09 5.80 -28.68
C CYS A 417 3.07 5.88 -29.83
N GLN A 418 1.80 6.21 -29.56
CA GLN A 418 0.72 6.27 -30.55
C GLN A 418 0.41 4.93 -31.25
N ARG A 419 0.80 3.79 -30.64
CA ARG A 419 0.58 2.43 -31.18
C ARG A 419 -0.63 1.77 -30.52
N TRP A 420 -1.83 2.28 -30.81
CA TRP A 420 -3.09 1.78 -30.23
C TRP A 420 -3.36 0.30 -30.53
N SER A 421 -2.97 -0.21 -31.70
CA SER A 421 -3.24 -1.60 -32.11
C SER A 421 -2.56 -2.63 -31.22
N HIS A 422 -1.30 -2.36 -30.84
CA HIS A 422 -0.53 -3.24 -29.97
C HIS A 422 -0.99 -3.13 -28.52
N ALA A 423 -1.35 -1.92 -28.07
CA ALA A 423 -1.94 -1.70 -26.74
C ALA A 423 -3.29 -2.44 -26.60
N LEU A 424 -4.10 -2.47 -27.67
CA LEU A 424 -5.37 -3.17 -27.71
C LEU A 424 -5.19 -4.70 -27.67
N ALA A 425 -4.23 -5.23 -28.43
CA ALA A 425 -3.91 -6.66 -28.43
C ALA A 425 -3.44 -7.16 -27.05
N LEU A 426 -2.68 -6.35 -26.32
CA LEU A 426 -2.29 -6.67 -24.94
C LEU A 426 -3.48 -6.67 -23.98
N ALA A 427 -4.41 -5.72 -24.14
CA ALA A 427 -5.60 -5.65 -23.33
C ALA A 427 -6.57 -6.82 -23.59
N SER A 428 -6.71 -7.27 -24.84
CA SER A 428 -7.50 -8.46 -25.17
C SER A 428 -6.88 -9.73 -24.57
N PHE A 429 -5.55 -9.88 -24.65
CA PHE A 429 -4.84 -11.01 -24.05
C PHE A 429 -5.02 -11.07 -22.52
N LEU A 430 -4.96 -9.94 -21.82
CA LEU A 430 -5.23 -9.89 -20.37
C LEU A 430 -6.63 -10.40 -20.02
N SER A 431 -7.62 -10.06 -20.84
CA SER A 431 -9.00 -10.50 -20.62
C SER A 431 -9.20 -11.99 -20.90
N GLU A 432 -8.49 -12.57 -21.86
CA GLU A 432 -8.46 -14.02 -22.08
C GLU A 432 -7.91 -14.76 -20.86
N GLN A 433 -6.96 -14.15 -20.13
CA GLN A 433 -6.38 -14.68 -18.89
C GLN A 433 -7.28 -14.46 -17.64
N ARG A 434 -8.55 -14.08 -17.81
CA ARG A 434 -9.51 -13.75 -16.73
C ARG A 434 -9.03 -12.64 -15.77
N GLN A 435 -8.11 -11.77 -16.19
CA GLN A 435 -7.67 -10.58 -15.44
C GLN A 435 -8.03 -9.31 -16.21
N PRO A 436 -9.21 -8.71 -15.98
CA PRO A 436 -9.66 -7.58 -16.79
C PRO A 436 -8.75 -6.35 -16.62
N PRO A 437 -8.30 -5.73 -17.72
CA PRO A 437 -7.62 -4.44 -17.71
C PRO A 437 -8.38 -3.38 -16.89
N ASN A 438 -7.63 -2.65 -16.05
CA ASN A 438 -8.20 -1.61 -15.22
C ASN A 438 -8.47 -0.31 -16.01
N GLY A 439 -9.10 0.66 -15.33
CA GLY A 439 -9.43 1.95 -15.92
C GLY A 439 -8.26 2.75 -16.48
N ILE A 440 -7.07 2.58 -15.89
CA ILE A 440 -5.85 3.29 -16.31
C ILE A 440 -5.36 2.73 -17.65
N MET A 441 -5.33 1.40 -17.79
CA MET A 441 -4.94 0.72 -19.04
C MET A 441 -5.87 1.10 -20.19
N TRP A 442 -7.18 1.07 -19.95
CA TRP A 442 -8.16 1.50 -20.95
C TRP A 442 -8.04 2.99 -21.29
N GLY A 443 -7.70 3.82 -20.32
CA GLY A 443 -7.49 5.25 -20.54
C GLY A 443 -6.33 5.54 -21.46
N ALA A 444 -5.23 4.81 -21.27
CA ALA A 444 -4.07 4.88 -22.14
C ALA A 444 -4.44 4.49 -23.59
N ILE A 445 -5.24 3.42 -23.78
CA ILE A 445 -5.66 2.95 -25.11
C ILE A 445 -6.63 3.94 -25.78
N VAL A 446 -7.67 4.37 -25.07
CA VAL A 446 -8.72 5.26 -25.62
C VAL A 446 -8.18 6.64 -25.95
N GLY A 447 -7.23 7.16 -25.17
CA GLY A 447 -6.59 8.45 -25.43
C GLY A 447 -5.81 8.50 -26.75
N VAL A 448 -5.40 7.34 -27.26
CA VAL A 448 -4.52 7.18 -28.43
C VAL A 448 -5.29 6.70 -29.66
N MET A 449 -6.47 6.13 -29.46
CA MET A 449 -7.29 5.59 -30.53
C MET A 449 -7.89 6.72 -31.42
N PRO A 450 -7.75 6.62 -32.76
CA PRO A 450 -8.37 7.57 -33.69
C PRO A 450 -9.90 7.63 -33.55
N ARG A 451 -10.48 8.83 -33.72
CA ARG A 451 -11.92 9.09 -33.52
C ARG A 451 -12.85 8.21 -34.37
N GLY A 452 -12.39 7.67 -35.50
CA GLY A 452 -13.15 6.82 -36.41
C GLY A 452 -13.16 5.31 -36.09
N GLN A 453 -12.37 4.84 -35.12
CA GLN A 453 -12.27 3.40 -34.78
C GLN A 453 -13.03 3.02 -33.51
N ALA A 454 -14.02 3.85 -33.13
CA ALA A 454 -14.85 3.62 -31.95
C ALA A 454 -15.56 2.25 -31.98
N GLU A 455 -15.81 1.68 -33.15
CA GLU A 455 -16.44 0.38 -33.36
C GLU A 455 -15.62 -0.79 -32.78
N LEU A 456 -14.27 -0.75 -32.88
CA LEU A 456 -13.40 -1.78 -32.31
C LEU A 456 -13.43 -1.77 -30.77
N THR A 457 -13.42 -0.58 -30.17
CA THR A 457 -13.72 -0.42 -28.73
C THR A 457 -15.13 -0.86 -28.37
N THR A 458 -16.09 -0.77 -29.30
CA THR A 458 -17.49 -1.17 -29.09
C THR A 458 -17.69 -2.69 -29.21
N HIS A 459 -16.90 -3.37 -30.05
CA HIS A 459 -16.89 -4.82 -30.16
C HIS A 459 -16.23 -5.46 -28.94
N LEU A 460 -15.09 -4.93 -28.50
CA LEU A 460 -14.41 -5.37 -27.27
C LEU A 460 -15.22 -5.04 -26.01
N ARG A 461 -16.08 -4.03 -26.06
CA ARG A 461 -17.05 -3.70 -25.01
C ARG A 461 -18.18 -4.73 -24.86
N ARG A 462 -18.57 -5.41 -25.95
CA ARG A 462 -19.66 -6.42 -25.92
C ARG A 462 -19.24 -7.73 -25.26
N SER A 463 -17.96 -8.06 -25.23
CA SER A 463 -17.46 -9.23 -24.49
C SER A 463 -17.32 -8.97 -22.98
N TRP A 464 -17.51 -7.72 -22.53
CA TRP A 464 -17.23 -7.25 -21.16
C TRP A 464 -18.50 -6.68 -20.48
N VAL A 465 -19.69 -7.04 -20.99
CA VAL A 465 -20.95 -6.44 -20.57
C VAL A 465 -21.11 -6.53 -19.05
N PRO A 466 -21.16 -5.39 -18.34
CA PRO A 466 -21.66 -5.34 -16.99
C PRO A 466 -23.13 -5.74 -17.05
N GLN A 467 -23.56 -6.67 -16.21
CA GLN A 467 -24.97 -6.77 -15.84
C GLN A 467 -25.43 -5.33 -15.49
N PRO A 468 -26.51 -4.81 -16.10
CA PRO A 468 -27.00 -3.50 -15.73
C PRO A 468 -27.24 -3.50 -14.22
N PRO A 469 -26.82 -2.46 -13.48
CA PRO A 469 -27.27 -2.35 -12.09
C PRO A 469 -28.80 -2.45 -12.10
N PRO A 470 -29.42 -3.13 -11.12
CA PRO A 470 -30.87 -3.22 -11.04
C PRO A 470 -31.42 -1.80 -11.20
N ALA A 471 -32.40 -1.65 -12.10
CA ALA A 471 -33.01 -0.37 -12.39
C ALA A 471 -33.66 0.16 -11.11
N VAL A 472 -32.92 0.89 -10.30
CA VAL A 472 -33.48 1.65 -9.19
C VAL A 472 -34.37 2.70 -9.84
N PRO A 473 -35.70 2.65 -9.65
CA PRO A 473 -36.61 3.64 -10.22
C PRO A 473 -36.20 5.03 -9.72
N LEU A 474 -36.02 5.97 -10.65
CA LEU A 474 -35.60 7.35 -10.35
C LEU A 474 -36.61 8.10 -9.46
N GLU A 475 -37.85 7.62 -9.44
CA GLU A 475 -39.01 8.22 -8.79
C GLU A 475 -38.97 8.09 -7.25
N ASP A 476 -38.10 7.23 -6.70
CA ASP A 476 -38.06 6.86 -5.28
C ASP A 476 -36.95 7.54 -4.44
N LEU A 477 -36.14 8.42 -5.03
CA LEU A 477 -35.04 9.11 -4.35
C LEU A 477 -35.49 10.45 -3.73
N GLN A 478 -36.50 10.43 -2.85
CA GLN A 478 -37.10 11.61 -2.20
C GLN A 478 -36.07 12.66 -1.77
N GLY A 479 -36.12 13.88 -2.32
CA GLY A 479 -35.18 14.98 -2.01
C GLY A 479 -33.88 15.00 -2.81
N LEU A 480 -33.74 14.15 -3.85
CA LEU A 480 -32.77 14.32 -4.93
C LEU A 480 -33.53 14.63 -6.22
N HIS A 481 -33.16 15.73 -6.88
CA HIS A 481 -33.71 16.09 -8.18
C HIS A 481 -32.95 15.31 -9.27
N CYS A 482 -33.41 14.08 -9.53
CA CYS A 482 -32.85 13.23 -10.57
C CYS A 482 -33.36 13.70 -11.93
N LEU A 483 -32.45 14.03 -12.84
CA LEU A 483 -32.79 14.56 -14.16
C LEU A 483 -33.07 13.45 -15.16
N THR A 484 -32.20 12.44 -15.19
CA THR A 484 -32.31 11.27 -16.08
C THR A 484 -31.28 10.21 -15.66
N SER A 485 -31.49 8.96 -16.06
CA SER A 485 -30.52 7.88 -15.92
C SER A 485 -30.36 7.12 -17.24
N ALA A 486 -29.23 6.45 -17.36
CA ALA A 486 -28.93 5.53 -18.45
C ALA A 486 -28.01 4.42 -17.93
N SER A 487 -27.59 3.51 -18.81
CA SER A 487 -26.71 2.40 -18.44
C SER A 487 -25.44 2.92 -17.75
N GLY A 488 -25.36 2.69 -16.43
CA GLY A 488 -24.24 3.10 -15.58
C GLY A 488 -24.10 4.60 -15.27
N ILE A 489 -25.08 5.43 -15.63
CA ILE A 489 -25.05 6.89 -15.38
C ILE A 489 -26.34 7.33 -14.68
N LEU A 490 -26.20 8.13 -13.63
CA LEU A 490 -27.27 8.91 -13.01
C LEU A 490 -26.92 10.40 -13.12
N ALA A 491 -27.78 11.22 -13.72
CA ALA A 491 -27.64 12.67 -13.69
C ALA A 491 -28.55 13.27 -12.62
N VAL A 492 -27.96 14.04 -11.71
CA VAL A 492 -28.67 14.78 -10.67
C VAL A 492 -28.48 16.27 -10.85
N GLU A 493 -29.47 17.05 -10.42
CA GLU A 493 -29.35 18.51 -10.38
C GLU A 493 -28.60 18.96 -9.12
N LYS A 494 -27.49 19.68 -9.31
CA LYS A 494 -26.74 20.30 -8.22
C LYS A 494 -27.24 21.72 -7.98
N ALA A 495 -27.72 21.98 -6.77
CA ALA A 495 -28.00 23.35 -6.32
C ALA A 495 -26.70 24.18 -6.17
N ALA A 496 -26.82 25.51 -6.26
CA ALA A 496 -25.72 26.41 -5.91
C ALA A 496 -25.42 26.37 -4.41
N GLY A 497 -24.16 26.57 -4.03
CA GLY A 497 -23.68 26.50 -2.65
C GLY A 497 -23.34 25.08 -2.16
N LYS A 498 -23.89 24.02 -2.78
CA LYS A 498 -23.53 22.63 -2.48
C LYS A 498 -22.28 22.18 -3.24
N THR A 499 -21.33 21.55 -2.56
CA THR A 499 -20.16 20.94 -3.20
C THR A 499 -20.54 19.67 -3.97
N SER A 500 -19.76 19.34 -5.00
CA SER A 500 -19.98 18.10 -5.77
C SER A 500 -19.81 16.86 -4.89
N GLU A 501 -18.89 16.92 -3.92
CA GLU A 501 -18.59 15.86 -2.97
C GLU A 501 -19.73 15.63 -1.97
N ALA A 502 -20.32 16.70 -1.43
CA ALA A 502 -21.45 16.58 -0.50
C ALA A 502 -22.68 15.97 -1.20
N LEU A 503 -22.95 16.38 -2.44
CA LEU A 503 -24.05 15.80 -3.22
C LEU A 503 -23.77 14.33 -3.55
N LEU A 504 -22.54 13.98 -3.94
CA LEU A 504 -22.16 12.59 -4.20
C LEU A 504 -22.33 11.71 -2.96
N ALA A 505 -21.94 12.18 -1.78
CA ALA A 505 -22.13 11.47 -0.52
C ALA A 505 -23.61 11.29 -0.19
N GLN A 506 -24.44 12.31 -0.42
CA GLN A 506 -25.90 12.22 -0.25
C GLN A 506 -26.53 11.18 -1.19
N VAL A 507 -26.10 11.16 -2.46
CA VAL A 507 -26.55 10.18 -3.46
C VAL A 507 -26.10 8.77 -3.07
N ALA A 508 -24.84 8.62 -2.65
CA ALA A 508 -24.29 7.32 -2.25
C ALA A 508 -25.04 6.72 -1.06
N ARG A 509 -25.27 7.51 0.00
CA ARG A 509 -26.02 7.06 1.17
C ARG A 509 -27.44 6.60 0.79
N LYS A 510 -28.16 7.36 -0.04
CA LYS A 510 -29.52 7.01 -0.45
C LYS A 510 -29.58 5.77 -1.33
N LEU A 511 -28.59 5.56 -2.20
CA LEU A 511 -28.51 4.35 -3.00
C LEU A 511 -28.16 3.14 -2.13
N GLN A 512 -27.27 3.30 -1.15
CA GLN A 512 -26.93 2.26 -0.17
C GLN A 512 -28.13 1.88 0.72
N GLU A 513 -28.91 2.85 1.21
CA GLU A 513 -30.16 2.62 1.95
C GLU A 513 -31.19 1.79 1.15
N ARG A 514 -31.11 1.86 -0.19
CA ARG A 514 -31.96 1.10 -1.11
C ARG A 514 -31.34 -0.23 -1.55
N GLY A 515 -30.24 -0.66 -0.92
CA GLY A 515 -29.59 -1.94 -1.18
C GLY A 515 -28.63 -1.94 -2.38
N TYR A 516 -28.22 -0.78 -2.88
CA TYR A 516 -27.16 -0.71 -3.90
C TYR A 516 -25.78 -0.84 -3.25
N ASP A 517 -25.08 -1.92 -3.58
CA ASP A 517 -23.74 -2.27 -3.10
C ASP A 517 -22.63 -1.90 -4.10
N GLY A 518 -22.99 -1.36 -5.27
CA GLY A 518 -22.03 -1.02 -6.31
C GLY A 518 -21.21 0.25 -6.05
N SER A 519 -20.18 0.42 -6.86
CA SER A 519 -19.34 1.62 -6.88
C SER A 519 -20.09 2.85 -7.40
N ILE A 520 -20.01 3.95 -6.64
CA ILE A 520 -20.57 5.26 -7.00
C ILE A 520 -19.43 6.26 -7.08
N ARG A 521 -19.23 6.88 -8.23
CA ARG A 521 -18.17 7.88 -8.43
C ARG A 521 -18.66 9.07 -9.24
N ARG A 522 -18.16 10.26 -8.92
CA ARG A 522 -18.37 11.44 -9.78
C ARG A 522 -17.71 11.25 -11.14
N LEU A 523 -18.40 11.66 -12.20
CA LEU A 523 -17.83 11.74 -13.55
C LEU A 523 -17.25 13.10 -13.86
N SER A 524 -17.81 14.14 -13.26
CA SER A 524 -17.35 15.50 -13.44
C SER A 524 -17.50 16.31 -12.17
N ARG A 525 -16.91 17.51 -12.15
CA ARG A 525 -17.07 18.47 -11.06
C ARG A 525 -17.81 19.68 -11.56
N LEU A 526 -18.65 20.24 -10.70
CA LEU A 526 -19.16 21.60 -10.79
C LEU A 526 -18.65 22.37 -9.58
N ASP A 527 -18.30 23.63 -9.78
CA ASP A 527 -17.88 24.51 -8.70
C ASP A 527 -19.03 24.67 -7.68
N ALA A 528 -18.68 24.96 -6.42
CA ALA A 528 -19.67 25.02 -5.34
C ALA A 528 -20.84 25.97 -5.67
N GLN A 529 -20.55 27.14 -6.24
CA GLN A 529 -21.55 28.15 -6.59
C GLN A 529 -22.24 27.93 -7.96
N THR A 530 -21.74 27.03 -8.80
CA THR A 530 -22.35 26.71 -10.09
C THR A 530 -23.46 25.69 -9.91
N SER A 531 -24.66 25.93 -10.44
CA SER A 531 -25.76 24.96 -10.39
C SER A 531 -25.90 24.17 -11.71
N GLY A 532 -26.70 23.12 -11.73
CA GLY A 532 -27.08 22.38 -12.93
C GLY A 532 -26.67 20.92 -12.95
N VAL A 533 -26.50 20.37 -14.15
CA VAL A 533 -26.36 18.92 -14.40
C VAL A 533 -25.04 18.36 -13.83
N LEU A 534 -25.15 17.41 -12.90
CA LEU A 534 -24.02 16.61 -12.40
C LEU A 534 -24.20 15.12 -12.73
N PRO A 535 -23.47 14.58 -13.71
CA PRO A 535 -23.48 13.15 -14.00
C PRO A 535 -22.61 12.36 -13.02
N ILE A 536 -23.14 11.24 -12.55
CA ILE A 536 -22.57 10.30 -11.57
C ILE A 536 -22.52 8.92 -12.23
N ALA A 537 -21.40 8.22 -12.07
CA ALA A 537 -21.27 6.83 -12.48
C ALA A 537 -21.78 5.91 -11.39
N MET A 538 -22.54 4.90 -11.81
CA MET A 538 -23.00 3.80 -10.98
C MET A 538 -22.59 2.51 -11.66
N ALA A 539 -21.80 1.67 -10.99
CA ALA A 539 -21.40 0.39 -11.55
C ALA A 539 -21.06 -0.63 -10.46
N PRO A 540 -21.28 -1.94 -10.69
CA PRO A 540 -20.80 -2.98 -9.78
C PRO A 540 -19.30 -2.82 -9.48
N GLU A 541 -18.88 -3.17 -8.27
CA GLU A 541 -17.47 -3.07 -7.89
C GLU A 541 -16.58 -3.92 -8.82
N GLY A 542 -15.46 -3.37 -9.29
CA GLY A 542 -14.55 -4.05 -10.23
C GLY A 542 -14.98 -4.06 -11.72
N SER A 543 -16.18 -3.61 -12.08
CA SER A 543 -16.73 -3.72 -13.46
C SER A 543 -16.12 -2.81 -14.54
N GLY A 544 -15.18 -1.93 -14.20
CA GLY A 544 -14.51 -1.03 -15.16
C GLY A 544 -15.38 0.08 -15.79
N VAL A 545 -16.71 0.03 -15.69
CA VAL A 545 -17.66 1.01 -16.27
C VAL A 545 -17.38 2.44 -15.84
N THR A 546 -17.20 2.64 -14.53
CA THR A 546 -16.91 3.94 -13.95
C THR A 546 -15.65 4.55 -14.56
N SER A 547 -14.64 3.72 -14.78
CA SER A 547 -13.41 4.16 -15.42
C SER A 547 -13.69 4.56 -16.86
N TRP A 548 -14.37 3.71 -17.63
CA TRP A 548 -14.74 4.00 -19.02
C TRP A 548 -15.51 5.33 -19.18
N LEU A 549 -16.47 5.59 -18.30
CA LEU A 549 -17.21 6.85 -18.27
C LEU A 549 -16.30 8.06 -17.97
N GLN A 550 -15.37 7.93 -17.01
CA GLN A 550 -14.37 8.96 -16.73
C GLN A 550 -13.41 9.18 -17.91
N LEU A 551 -13.08 8.15 -18.69
CA LEU A 551 -12.22 8.28 -19.86
C LEU A 551 -12.81 9.16 -20.96
N GLN A 552 -14.13 9.19 -21.10
CA GLN A 552 -14.76 10.08 -22.08
C GLN A 552 -14.48 11.56 -21.78
N TYR A 553 -14.33 11.93 -20.50
CA TYR A 553 -13.91 13.27 -20.09
C TYR A 553 -12.45 13.54 -20.45
N ALA A 554 -11.56 12.60 -20.17
CA ALA A 554 -10.14 12.71 -20.53
C ALA A 554 -9.95 12.81 -22.05
N ALA A 555 -10.70 12.03 -22.82
CA ALA A 555 -10.69 12.02 -24.29
C ALA A 555 -11.42 13.22 -24.94
N ARG A 556 -11.94 14.17 -24.14
CA ARG A 556 -12.71 15.34 -24.61
C ARG A 556 -13.90 14.96 -25.51
N ARG A 557 -14.56 13.83 -25.22
CA ARG A 557 -15.76 13.34 -25.93
C ARG A 557 -17.07 13.79 -25.29
N VAL A 558 -16.99 14.39 -24.09
CA VAL A 558 -18.13 14.93 -23.37
C VAL A 558 -18.38 16.36 -23.78
N THR A 559 -19.63 16.68 -24.07
CA THR A 559 -20.06 18.06 -24.35
C THR A 559 -20.86 18.60 -23.18
N LYS A 560 -20.47 19.77 -22.67
CA LYS A 560 -21.20 20.50 -21.64
C LYS A 560 -21.56 21.89 -22.12
N ARG A 561 -22.71 22.40 -21.68
CA ARG A 561 -23.15 23.76 -21.98
C ARG A 561 -23.71 24.46 -20.75
N TYR A 562 -23.43 25.75 -20.68
CA TYR A 562 -23.67 26.58 -19.51
C TYR A 562 -24.35 27.89 -19.91
N TRP A 563 -25.36 28.31 -19.17
CA TRP A 563 -25.85 29.67 -19.25
C TRP A 563 -25.04 30.56 -18.33
N ALA A 564 -24.56 31.68 -18.86
CA ALA A 564 -23.84 32.70 -18.12
C ALA A 564 -24.40 34.08 -18.45
N LEU A 565 -24.77 34.86 -17.43
CA LEU A 565 -25.11 36.28 -17.62
C LEU A 565 -23.85 37.10 -17.33
N VAL A 566 -23.43 37.93 -18.29
CA VAL A 566 -22.24 38.78 -18.17
C VAL A 566 -22.64 40.26 -18.20
N ALA A 567 -21.85 41.10 -17.53
CA ALA A 567 -21.91 42.55 -17.69
C ALA A 567 -20.82 42.96 -18.69
N ALA A 568 -21.21 43.58 -19.80
CA ALA A 568 -20.29 44.14 -20.78
C ALA A 568 -19.91 45.57 -20.39
N GLY A 569 -18.61 45.86 -20.38
CA GLY A 569 -18.09 47.22 -20.27
C GLY A 569 -18.48 48.09 -21.48
N ALA A 570 -18.38 49.42 -21.31
CA ALA A 570 -18.95 50.43 -22.20
C ALA A 570 -18.37 50.50 -23.64
N GLU A 571 -17.39 49.67 -24.02
CA GLU A 571 -16.90 49.61 -25.40
C GLU A 571 -16.50 48.18 -25.75
N VAL A 572 -17.35 47.48 -26.50
CA VAL A 572 -16.90 46.32 -27.28
C VAL A 572 -17.56 46.37 -28.65
N LEU A 573 -17.09 47.30 -29.49
CA LEU A 573 -17.34 47.30 -30.92
C LEU A 573 -16.64 46.07 -31.53
N GLY A 574 -17.40 45.15 -32.14
CA GLY A 574 -16.85 44.12 -33.04
C GLY A 574 -16.87 42.66 -32.55
N VAL A 575 -17.59 42.31 -31.48
CA VAL A 575 -17.75 40.89 -31.10
C VAL A 575 -19.00 40.30 -31.74
N GLY A 576 -18.81 39.24 -32.53
CA GLY A 576 -19.89 38.53 -33.21
C GLY A 576 -20.82 37.77 -32.23
N ALA A 577 -21.97 37.33 -32.74
CA ALA A 577 -22.95 36.54 -31.98
C ALA A 577 -22.40 35.20 -31.44
N GLU A 578 -21.26 34.73 -31.96
CA GLU A 578 -20.54 33.55 -31.50
C GLU A 578 -19.04 33.81 -31.49
N GLY A 579 -18.30 33.11 -30.62
CA GLY A 579 -16.84 33.19 -30.59
C GLY A 579 -16.17 32.09 -29.79
N LEU A 580 -14.83 32.03 -29.91
CA LEU A 580 -13.97 31.09 -29.21
C LEU A 580 -12.93 31.86 -28.39
N ILE A 581 -12.96 31.66 -27.07
CA ILE A 581 -11.93 32.19 -26.17
C ILE A 581 -10.89 31.09 -25.98
N ALA A 582 -9.72 31.24 -26.57
CA ALA A 582 -8.60 30.32 -26.47
C ALA A 582 -7.43 30.99 -25.73
N ALA A 583 -7.40 30.84 -24.40
CA ALA A 583 -6.35 31.40 -23.55
C ALA A 583 -5.88 30.33 -22.56
N PRO A 584 -4.57 30.06 -22.43
CA PRO A 584 -4.09 29.10 -21.44
C PRO A 584 -4.30 29.61 -20.01
N LEU A 585 -4.63 28.70 -19.10
CA LEU A 585 -5.03 29.01 -17.73
C LEU A 585 -4.09 28.38 -16.71
N THR A 586 -3.75 29.14 -15.67
CA THR A 586 -3.08 28.62 -14.47
C THR A 586 -3.95 28.85 -13.24
N SER A 587 -3.97 27.90 -12.32
CA SER A 587 -4.74 27.98 -11.07
C SER A 587 -3.78 28.04 -9.90
N MET A 588 -3.93 29.06 -9.05
CA MET A 588 -3.12 29.27 -7.86
C MET A 588 -4.03 29.36 -6.63
N PRO A 589 -3.65 28.74 -5.51
CA PRO A 589 -4.30 29.00 -4.24
C PRO A 589 -4.02 30.43 -3.80
N THR A 590 -5.07 31.19 -3.47
CA THR A 590 -4.99 32.52 -2.87
C THR A 590 -5.48 32.46 -1.43
N GLY A 591 -4.62 32.81 -0.46
CA GLY A 591 -4.89 32.79 0.98
C GLY A 591 -3.95 31.83 1.76
N ASN A 592 -3.97 31.91 3.09
CA ASN A 592 -3.15 31.08 3.97
C ASN A 592 -3.94 29.88 4.52
N GLY A 593 -3.39 28.67 4.41
CA GLY A 593 -3.92 27.47 5.07
C GLY A 593 -5.28 26.97 4.56
N ALA A 594 -6.13 26.50 5.48
CA ALA A 594 -7.41 25.83 5.19
C ALA A 594 -8.48 26.71 4.51
N SER A 595 -8.29 28.03 4.47
CA SER A 595 -9.20 29.00 3.83
C SER A 595 -8.77 29.40 2.42
N SER A 596 -7.80 28.71 1.82
CA SER A 596 -7.30 29.02 0.49
C SER A 596 -8.40 28.85 -0.58
N VAL A 597 -8.69 29.92 -1.32
CA VAL A 597 -9.60 29.91 -2.47
C VAL A 597 -8.78 29.72 -3.75
N MET A 598 -9.21 28.85 -4.65
CA MET A 598 -8.51 28.68 -5.94
C MET A 598 -8.88 29.80 -6.90
N HIS A 599 -7.88 30.59 -7.29
CA HIS A 599 -8.01 31.64 -8.31
C HIS A 599 -7.33 31.18 -9.61
N THR A 600 -8.02 31.33 -10.75
CA THR A 600 -7.55 30.91 -12.07
C THR A 600 -7.41 32.12 -12.97
N GLN A 601 -6.24 32.31 -13.58
CA GLN A 601 -5.98 33.44 -14.45
C GLN A 601 -5.33 33.03 -15.77
N TRP A 602 -5.38 33.93 -16.74
CA TRP A 602 -4.71 33.76 -18.03
C TRP A 602 -3.19 33.78 -17.79
N SER A 603 -2.49 32.83 -18.39
CA SER A 603 -1.04 32.75 -18.28
C SER A 603 -0.47 32.12 -19.53
N ARG A 604 0.57 32.73 -20.11
CA ARG A 604 1.29 32.15 -21.26
C ARG A 604 1.90 30.79 -20.94
N ASN A 605 2.25 30.56 -19.67
CA ASN A 605 2.78 29.28 -19.17
C ASN A 605 1.68 28.39 -18.56
N GLY A 606 0.41 28.78 -18.72
CA GLY A 606 -0.75 28.03 -18.24
C GLY A 606 -1.05 26.80 -19.09
N LYS A 607 -1.97 25.96 -18.61
CA LYS A 607 -2.45 24.80 -19.37
C LYS A 607 -3.45 25.28 -20.41
N GLU A 608 -3.34 24.76 -21.65
CA GLU A 608 -4.29 25.08 -22.72
C GLU A 608 -5.74 24.91 -22.28
N ALA A 609 -6.54 25.92 -22.59
CA ALA A 609 -7.96 25.97 -22.33
C ALA A 609 -8.70 26.72 -23.45
N SER A 610 -9.91 26.28 -23.78
CA SER A 610 -10.74 26.94 -24.77
C SER A 610 -12.23 26.83 -24.42
N THR A 611 -12.95 27.95 -24.53
CA THR A 611 -14.40 28.06 -24.27
C THR A 611 -15.08 28.71 -25.46
N GLU A 612 -16.04 28.02 -26.06
CA GLU A 612 -16.95 28.62 -27.02
C GLU A 612 -18.05 29.39 -26.28
N TYR A 613 -18.54 30.46 -26.89
CA TYR A 613 -19.75 31.13 -26.45
C TYR A 613 -20.64 31.48 -27.64
N ARG A 614 -21.93 31.58 -27.36
CA ARG A 614 -22.95 32.14 -28.24
C ARG A 614 -23.78 33.13 -27.43
N VAL A 615 -23.99 34.33 -27.95
CA VAL A 615 -24.89 35.32 -27.38
C VAL A 615 -26.33 34.87 -27.66
N LEU A 616 -27.12 34.71 -26.61
CA LEU A 616 -28.53 34.33 -26.70
C LEU A 616 -29.46 35.53 -26.65
N ASP A 617 -29.11 36.53 -25.83
CA ASP A 617 -29.94 37.70 -25.57
C ASP A 617 -29.04 38.83 -25.03
N SER A 618 -29.42 40.08 -25.24
CA SER A 618 -28.62 41.25 -24.84
C SER A 618 -29.51 42.43 -24.45
N TRP A 619 -29.16 43.12 -23.37
CA TRP A 619 -29.92 44.24 -22.83
C TRP A 619 -29.03 45.48 -22.67
N SER A 620 -29.58 46.64 -23.02
CA SER A 620 -28.97 47.95 -22.78
C SER A 620 -29.74 48.66 -21.66
N THR A 621 -29.08 48.93 -20.53
CA THR A 621 -29.69 49.66 -19.42
C THR A 621 -29.36 51.14 -19.51
N SER A 622 -30.39 52.00 -19.63
CA SER A 622 -30.24 53.46 -19.60
C SER A 622 -29.98 53.94 -18.17
N GLY A 623 -28.71 53.97 -17.80
CA GLY A 623 -28.18 54.40 -16.50
C GLY A 623 -26.72 53.97 -16.39
N THR A 624 -25.94 54.54 -15.47
CA THR A 624 -24.48 54.35 -15.30
C THR A 624 -24.00 52.91 -15.03
N SER A 625 -24.86 51.90 -15.18
CA SER A 625 -24.54 50.47 -15.09
C SER A 625 -24.65 49.85 -16.49
N GLY A 626 -23.55 49.30 -17.00
CA GLY A 626 -23.37 48.89 -18.41
C GLY A 626 -24.31 47.80 -18.94
N SER A 627 -24.13 47.43 -20.21
CA SER A 627 -24.96 46.44 -20.92
C SER A 627 -24.80 45.02 -20.33
N ALA A 628 -25.85 44.19 -20.45
CA ALA A 628 -25.84 42.81 -19.99
C ALA A 628 -26.08 41.84 -21.15
N MET A 629 -25.41 40.69 -21.16
CA MET A 629 -25.60 39.65 -22.20
C MET A 629 -25.77 38.28 -21.57
N LEU A 630 -26.71 37.50 -22.09
CA LEU A 630 -26.88 36.09 -21.76
C LEU A 630 -26.13 35.24 -22.78
N LEU A 631 -25.21 34.39 -22.31
CA LEU A 631 -24.37 33.54 -23.14
C LEU A 631 -24.68 32.05 -22.93
N ASP A 632 -24.65 31.27 -24.02
CA ASP A 632 -24.48 29.81 -24.00
C ASP A 632 -22.99 29.48 -24.17
N CYS A 633 -22.35 29.04 -23.09
CA CYS A 633 -20.93 28.75 -23.02
C CYS A 633 -20.66 27.24 -23.08
N ALA A 634 -19.77 26.81 -23.97
CA ALA A 634 -19.35 25.41 -24.09
C ALA A 634 -17.83 25.27 -23.87
N PRO A 635 -17.36 24.86 -22.68
CA PRO A 635 -15.94 24.63 -22.44
C PRO A 635 -15.50 23.35 -23.16
N ARG A 636 -14.54 23.45 -24.09
CA ARG A 636 -13.94 22.29 -24.78
C ARG A 636 -12.87 21.59 -23.93
N THR A 637 -12.44 22.24 -22.85
CA THR A 637 -11.47 21.76 -21.86
C THR A 637 -12.07 21.83 -20.46
N GLY A 638 -11.51 21.11 -19.49
CA GLY A 638 -12.04 21.06 -18.11
C GLY A 638 -11.09 21.67 -17.07
N ARG A 639 -10.77 22.97 -17.17
CA ARG A 639 -9.95 23.67 -16.15
C ARG A 639 -10.82 24.24 -15.02
N THR A 640 -10.23 24.40 -13.83
CA THR A 640 -10.90 25.00 -12.66
C THR A 640 -11.32 26.44 -12.96
N HIS A 641 -12.57 26.82 -12.69
CA HIS A 641 -13.10 28.16 -12.97
C HIS A 641 -12.96 28.64 -14.43
N GLN A 642 -12.83 27.73 -15.40
CA GLN A 642 -12.47 28.08 -16.79
C GLN A 642 -13.37 29.14 -17.42
N ILE A 643 -14.70 28.96 -17.38
CA ILE A 643 -15.65 29.89 -18.00
C ILE A 643 -15.55 31.27 -17.35
N ARG A 644 -15.47 31.32 -16.01
CA ARG A 644 -15.37 32.54 -15.22
C ARG A 644 -14.10 33.32 -15.57
N ALA A 645 -12.95 32.63 -15.60
CA ALA A 645 -11.66 33.23 -15.93
C ALA A 645 -11.57 33.68 -17.40
N HIS A 646 -12.11 32.92 -18.35
CA HIS A 646 -12.16 33.31 -19.76
C HIS A 646 -13.01 34.56 -19.98
N LEU A 647 -14.23 34.57 -19.45
CA LEU A 647 -15.15 35.70 -19.64
C LEU A 647 -14.65 36.96 -18.94
N ALA A 648 -14.13 36.86 -17.71
CA ALA A 648 -13.54 38.01 -17.02
C ALA A 648 -12.28 38.54 -17.74
N GLY A 649 -11.45 37.66 -18.30
CA GLY A 649 -10.23 38.06 -19.04
C GLY A 649 -10.50 38.84 -20.33
N ILE A 650 -11.68 38.67 -20.95
CA ILE A 650 -12.13 39.49 -22.09
C ILE A 650 -12.99 40.69 -21.69
N GLY A 651 -13.07 41.00 -20.39
CA GLY A 651 -13.86 42.13 -19.88
C GLY A 651 -15.36 41.86 -19.75
N TRP A 652 -15.78 40.59 -19.76
CA TRP A 652 -17.18 40.16 -19.60
C TRP A 652 -17.36 39.35 -18.31
N PRO A 653 -17.08 39.91 -17.12
CA PRO A 653 -17.21 39.15 -15.89
C PRO A 653 -18.67 38.71 -15.67
N ILE A 654 -18.84 37.48 -15.15
CA ILE A 654 -20.17 36.91 -14.88
C ILE A 654 -20.84 37.70 -13.75
N VAL A 655 -22.11 38.04 -13.93
CA VAL A 655 -22.91 38.74 -12.92
C VAL A 655 -23.02 37.88 -11.65
N GLY A 656 -22.81 38.51 -10.48
CA GLY A 656 -22.79 37.81 -9.19
C GLY A 656 -21.49 37.05 -8.88
N ASP A 657 -20.44 37.21 -9.69
CA ASP A 657 -19.12 36.59 -9.44
C ASP A 657 -18.26 37.43 -8.48
N CYS A 658 -18.14 36.99 -7.22
CA CYS A 658 -17.34 37.68 -6.21
C CYS A 658 -15.81 37.47 -6.32
N ILE A 659 -15.35 36.56 -7.19
CA ILE A 659 -13.93 36.23 -7.32
C ILE A 659 -13.32 36.94 -8.53
N TYR A 660 -14.02 36.96 -9.66
CA TYR A 660 -13.50 37.47 -10.94
C TYR A 660 -14.06 38.83 -11.34
N GLY A 661 -14.36 39.68 -10.35
CA GLY A 661 -14.81 41.06 -10.61
C GLY A 661 -16.21 41.16 -11.22
N GLY A 662 -17.05 40.14 -11.03
CA GLY A 662 -18.46 40.21 -11.37
C GLY A 662 -19.16 41.32 -10.60
N TRP A 663 -20.05 42.04 -11.28
CA TRP A 663 -20.82 43.10 -10.64
C TRP A 663 -21.68 42.47 -9.54
N LYS A 664 -21.41 42.82 -8.27
CA LYS A 664 -22.25 42.44 -7.15
C LYS A 664 -23.47 43.34 -7.17
N VAL A 665 -24.44 42.96 -7.99
CA VAL A 665 -25.71 43.65 -8.13
C VAL A 665 -26.73 43.09 -7.14
N SER A 666 -27.44 43.96 -6.45
CA SER A 666 -28.47 43.58 -5.47
C SER A 666 -29.59 42.73 -6.08
N TRP A 667 -29.82 42.86 -7.39
CA TRP A 667 -30.86 42.13 -8.11
C TRP A 667 -30.47 40.71 -8.52
N CYS A 668 -29.17 40.34 -8.50
CA CYS A 668 -28.71 38.98 -8.80
C CYS A 668 -28.21 38.29 -7.52
N PRO A 669 -28.92 37.28 -7.00
CA PRO A 669 -28.68 36.75 -5.65
C PRO A 669 -27.41 35.90 -5.53
N ARG A 670 -26.86 35.40 -6.64
CA ARG A 670 -25.69 34.50 -6.68
C ARG A 670 -25.02 34.53 -8.05
N LEU A 671 -23.90 33.82 -8.18
CA LEU A 671 -23.23 33.59 -9.46
C LEU A 671 -24.22 33.08 -10.53
N PHE A 672 -24.42 33.87 -11.59
CA PHE A 672 -25.25 33.50 -12.74
C PHE A 672 -24.48 32.58 -13.69
N LEU A 673 -24.20 31.36 -13.21
CA LEU A 673 -23.59 30.29 -14.01
C LEU A 673 -24.33 28.97 -13.73
N HIS A 674 -24.90 28.39 -14.78
CA HIS A 674 -25.73 27.19 -14.68
C HIS A 674 -25.42 26.20 -15.80
N CYS A 675 -25.01 24.97 -15.46
CA CYS A 675 -24.77 23.88 -16.40
C CYS A 675 -26.10 23.29 -16.88
N HIS A 676 -26.70 23.84 -17.93
CA HIS A 676 -28.02 23.42 -18.41
C HIS A 676 -28.01 22.10 -19.19
N ARG A 677 -26.87 21.68 -19.75
CA ARG A 677 -26.79 20.45 -20.57
C ARG A 677 -25.45 19.73 -20.42
N SER A 678 -25.51 18.40 -20.31
CA SER A 678 -24.35 17.50 -20.39
C SER A 678 -24.68 16.29 -21.25
N SER A 679 -23.83 15.98 -22.24
CA SER A 679 -24.00 14.81 -23.11
C SER A 679 -22.70 14.01 -23.23
N LEU A 680 -22.84 12.68 -23.13
CA LEU A 680 -21.77 11.68 -23.22
C LEU A 680 -22.36 10.35 -23.73
N LEU A 681 -21.55 9.33 -23.91
CA LEU A 681 -22.04 7.98 -24.18
C LEU A 681 -22.29 7.24 -22.86
N ASP A 682 -23.40 6.51 -22.75
CA ASP A 682 -23.68 5.62 -21.61
C ASP A 682 -22.89 4.32 -21.69
N ALA A 683 -22.95 3.45 -20.67
CA ALA A 683 -22.25 2.18 -20.64
C ALA A 683 -22.71 1.16 -21.72
N SER A 684 -23.82 1.41 -22.41
CA SER A 684 -24.27 0.66 -23.59
C SER A 684 -23.76 1.24 -24.93
N GLY A 685 -23.28 2.48 -24.93
CA GLY A 685 -22.76 3.18 -26.10
C GLY A 685 -23.78 4.06 -26.79
N ARG A 686 -24.96 4.20 -26.19
CA ARG A 686 -26.00 5.11 -26.64
C ARG A 686 -25.65 6.51 -26.16
N ARG A 687 -26.07 7.52 -26.93
CA ARG A 687 -25.91 8.91 -26.54
C ARG A 687 -26.83 9.20 -25.35
N PHE A 688 -26.21 9.53 -24.23
CA PHE A 688 -26.86 10.05 -23.04
C PHE A 688 -26.84 11.58 -23.07
N GLU A 689 -27.96 12.18 -22.67
CA GLU A 689 -28.08 13.62 -22.53
C GLU A 689 -28.95 13.95 -21.32
N ALA A 690 -28.42 14.79 -20.44
CA ALA A 690 -29.13 15.33 -19.30
C ALA A 690 -29.28 16.84 -19.44
N ARG A 691 -30.47 17.34 -19.10
CA ARG A 691 -30.81 18.77 -19.14
C ARG A 691 -31.35 19.22 -17.78
N ALA A 692 -30.90 20.37 -17.30
CA ALA A 692 -31.43 21.01 -16.11
C ALA A 692 -32.18 22.29 -16.52
N PRO A 693 -33.40 22.52 -16.00
CA PRO A 693 -34.12 23.75 -16.27
C PRO A 693 -33.42 24.95 -15.60
N MET A 694 -33.70 26.15 -16.08
CA MET A 694 -33.17 27.35 -15.44
C MET A 694 -33.77 27.49 -14.04
N PRO A 695 -32.94 27.64 -12.98
CA PRO A 695 -33.45 27.81 -11.63
C PRO A 695 -34.36 29.05 -11.50
N PRO A 696 -35.45 28.98 -10.72
CA PRO A 696 -36.42 30.08 -10.61
C PRO A 696 -35.79 31.42 -10.25
N GLU A 697 -34.78 31.41 -9.38
CA GLU A 697 -34.09 32.64 -8.96
C GLU A 697 -33.30 33.31 -10.10
N LEU A 698 -32.76 32.52 -11.04
CA LEU A 698 -32.08 33.05 -12.22
C LEU A 698 -33.08 33.49 -13.30
N GLN A 699 -34.21 32.80 -13.40
CA GLN A 699 -35.29 33.19 -14.32
C GLN A 699 -35.89 34.55 -13.95
N GLN A 700 -36.08 34.82 -12.65
CA GLN A 700 -36.55 36.13 -12.15
C GLN A 700 -35.60 37.27 -12.51
N VAL A 701 -34.29 37.01 -12.49
CA VAL A 701 -33.27 37.99 -12.91
C VAL A 701 -33.46 38.36 -14.38
N LEU A 702 -33.61 37.38 -15.27
CA LEU A 702 -33.84 37.64 -16.70
C LEU A 702 -35.18 38.37 -16.94
N GLN A 703 -36.23 38.02 -16.19
CA GLN A 703 -37.51 38.71 -16.27
C GLN A 703 -37.42 40.18 -15.87
N ARG A 704 -36.57 40.52 -14.88
CA ARG A 704 -36.32 41.92 -14.48
C ARG A 704 -35.61 42.69 -15.58
N LEU A 705 -34.58 42.11 -16.19
CA LEU A 705 -33.83 42.75 -17.30
C LEU A 705 -34.73 43.04 -18.51
N ARG A 706 -35.66 42.14 -18.83
CA ARG A 706 -36.66 42.35 -19.89
C ARG A 706 -37.67 43.46 -19.58
N ARG A 707 -37.92 43.77 -18.31
CA ARG A 707 -38.85 44.85 -17.91
C ARG A 707 -38.18 46.23 -17.87
N SER A 708 -36.85 46.27 -17.80
CA SER A 708 -36.06 47.50 -17.73
C SER A 708 -35.66 48.06 -19.09
N GLU A 709 -36.04 47.43 -20.21
CA GLU A 709 -35.91 48.04 -21.54
C GLU A 709 -36.93 49.18 -21.68
N PRO A 710 -36.50 50.42 -22.00
CA PRO A 710 -37.43 51.41 -22.49
C PRO A 710 -38.05 50.91 -23.82
N ARG A 711 -39.38 50.95 -23.91
CA ARG A 711 -40.12 50.66 -25.15
C ARG A 711 -39.78 51.63 -26.27
#